data_AF-A0A5C5ZHB8-F1
#
_entry.id   AF-A0A5C5ZHB8-F1
#
_cell.length_a   1.000
_cell.length_b   1.000
_cell.length_c   1.000
_cell.angle_alpha   90.00
_cell.angle_beta   90.00
_cell.angle_gamma   90.00
#
_symmetry.space_group_name_H-M   'P 1'
#
loop_
_entity.id
_entity.type
_entity.pdbx_description
1 polymer ?
#
loop_
_entity_poly.entity_id
_entity_poly.type
_entity_poly.pdbx_seq_one_letter_code
_entity_poly.pdbx_strand_id
1 'polypeptide(L)'
;MASNGGAVLDGYGATSDWIELHNHGDEEIDLVGWGLTDDEDELDKWSFPSTTIEAGGYLLVFASGADTVDPLGYRHTSFSLSADGEYLALVDPQGEIRSEFGADGEDYPAQLRNRSHGLGFDSTHTEVVSPDSAVRYWVPTDNSVDATWMLEGFDDSAWHTGEASLGFEDIPNSYADLIQTTLESGTQSVYVRIPFESSEADALLDRLSLRYDDGFVAYLNGVEIASDHAPETPGFDSLATELRPREAATGEAVFSLTQHSGLLQEGTNVLSLHVMGLEDGDLLAVPRLSLASGELLAPQLAGNLIAATPGAPNTQLSASDVVFSHPGGVFVEPFELTLTSAHVNETIRYTTDGSVPTATSPVYPGPLLIEFSTHVRARAFGPLGQVGDVVSGAFSQTSTEIGGFTSDLPVIVLEGFGGGLPGADFEDASFSLYKPDAETGRTSLSADPEFTSSMGYHRRGSSTFDQVKPNFRIELRDESGEDRNAPLLGMPANSDWILYAPHHLDKAMIRNGVMYDLSEQMGHYAIRTRYVEVIVNHNGNDITEGEYRGVYVLMENIKIDEGRVEVDKLTPADNAESEITGGYIIKFDRPDQEEDAIFHTSRGTPMGTPHFVHVDPERAEMTQAQTDYIRGYFEDFENALYGPDWKDPSEGYAQFLDVESAIDHHLLRIFSGEVDMMVLSEHMHKSRDGKLAFGPVWDFDRSSGHTAYQTPLAESWQPINDDPFQFA
;
A
#
# COMPACT_ATOMS: atom_id res chain seq x y z
N MET A 1 -13.97 6.20 0.53
CA MET A 1 -12.63 5.64 0.67
C MET A 1 -11.68 6.52 -0.11
N ALA A 2 -10.69 7.12 0.57
CA ALA A 2 -9.72 8.04 -0.03
C ALA A 2 -8.29 7.48 -0.12
N SER A 3 -8.11 6.20 0.25
CA SER A 3 -6.84 5.48 0.13
C SER A 3 -7.12 4.05 -0.33
N ASN A 4 -7.51 3.91 -1.60
CA ASN A 4 -7.83 2.60 -2.16
C ASN A 4 -6.57 1.87 -2.63
N GLY A 5 -6.17 0.87 -1.86
CA GLY A 5 -5.04 0.01 -2.13
C GLY A 5 -5.39 -1.30 -2.84
N GLY A 6 -6.54 -1.37 -3.53
CA GLY A 6 -7.05 -2.58 -4.19
C GLY A 6 -8.26 -3.21 -3.50
N ALA A 7 -8.92 -2.52 -2.56
CA ALA A 7 -10.15 -3.00 -1.95
C ALA A 7 -11.31 -3.10 -2.96
N VAL A 8 -11.36 -2.16 -3.91
CA VAL A 8 -12.31 -2.13 -5.02
C VAL A 8 -11.57 -1.68 -6.28
N LEU A 9 -11.88 -2.25 -7.44
CA LEU A 9 -11.34 -1.79 -8.71
C LEU A 9 -12.43 -1.11 -9.52
N ASP A 10 -12.08 -0.06 -10.25
CA ASP A 10 -12.99 0.54 -11.24
C ASP A 10 -13.11 -0.30 -12.51
N GLY A 11 -13.95 0.12 -13.45
CA GLY A 11 -14.16 -0.56 -14.73
C GLY A 11 -12.98 -0.50 -15.69
N TYR A 12 -11.88 0.16 -15.31
CA TYR A 12 -10.59 0.10 -16.00
C TYR A 12 -9.57 -0.81 -15.28
N GLY A 13 -9.93 -1.39 -14.13
CA GLY A 13 -9.04 -2.20 -13.29
C GLY A 13 -8.11 -1.37 -12.41
N ALA A 14 -8.37 -0.07 -12.23
CA ALA A 14 -7.55 0.82 -11.41
C ALA A 14 -8.09 0.94 -9.98
N THR A 15 -7.21 1.30 -9.04
CA THR A 15 -7.52 1.44 -7.61
C THR A 15 -7.98 2.88 -7.28
N SER A 16 -8.97 3.39 -8.01
CA SER A 16 -9.50 4.74 -7.83
C SER A 16 -10.18 4.90 -6.46
N ASP A 17 -10.14 6.11 -5.87
CA ASP A 17 -10.94 6.43 -4.68
C ASP A 17 -12.42 6.33 -4.99
N TRP A 18 -13.26 6.14 -3.98
CA TRP A 18 -14.69 5.93 -4.20
C TRP A 18 -15.57 6.40 -3.05
N ILE A 19 -16.81 6.72 -3.39
CA ILE A 19 -17.90 7.16 -2.54
C ILE A 19 -19.04 6.17 -2.73
N GLU A 20 -19.71 5.79 -1.65
CA GLU A 20 -20.91 4.96 -1.73
C GLU A 20 -22.10 5.69 -1.11
N LEU A 21 -23.21 5.71 -1.84
CA LEU A 21 -24.50 6.23 -1.37
C LEU A 21 -25.42 5.07 -1.04
N HIS A 22 -26.18 5.18 0.06
CA HIS A 22 -27.21 4.23 0.43
C HIS A 22 -28.57 4.94 0.50
N ASN A 23 -29.53 4.46 -0.27
CA ASN A 23 -30.93 4.86 -0.13
C ASN A 23 -31.60 4.04 0.98
N HIS A 24 -31.62 4.59 2.19
CA HIS A 24 -32.26 3.95 3.36
C HIS A 24 -33.79 4.05 3.36
N GLY A 25 -34.42 4.61 2.32
CA GLY A 25 -35.87 4.72 2.18
C GLY A 25 -36.52 3.47 1.58
N ASP A 26 -37.85 3.45 1.63
CA ASP A 26 -38.72 2.41 1.06
C ASP A 26 -39.20 2.71 -0.38
N GLU A 27 -38.74 3.83 -0.96
CA GLU A 27 -39.02 4.25 -2.34
C GLU A 27 -37.71 4.48 -3.11
N GLU A 28 -37.76 4.26 -4.43
CA GLU A 28 -36.70 4.59 -5.38
C GLU A 28 -36.41 6.11 -5.39
N ILE A 29 -35.13 6.49 -5.47
CA ILE A 29 -34.68 7.89 -5.61
C ILE A 29 -33.99 8.12 -6.95
N ASP A 30 -34.50 9.08 -7.73
CA ASP A 30 -33.82 9.63 -8.91
C ASP A 30 -32.87 10.75 -8.51
N LEU A 31 -31.58 10.60 -8.84
CA LEU A 31 -30.51 11.54 -8.53
C LEU A 31 -30.35 12.66 -9.56
N VAL A 32 -31.26 12.80 -10.53
CA VAL A 32 -31.23 13.94 -11.47
C VAL A 32 -31.21 15.28 -10.72
N GLY A 33 -30.15 16.05 -10.95
CA GLY A 33 -29.93 17.38 -10.34
C GLY A 33 -29.29 17.34 -8.96
N TRP A 34 -29.03 16.17 -8.38
CA TRP A 34 -28.19 16.03 -7.20
C TRP A 34 -26.71 16.18 -7.56
N GLY A 35 -25.87 16.46 -6.57
CA GLY A 35 -24.44 16.57 -6.75
C GLY A 35 -23.60 16.03 -5.59
N LEU A 36 -22.32 15.82 -5.88
CA LEU A 36 -21.26 15.54 -4.91
C LEU A 36 -20.23 16.66 -4.95
N THR A 37 -19.63 16.96 -3.80
CA THR A 37 -18.56 17.94 -3.67
C THR A 37 -17.63 17.59 -2.53
N ASP A 38 -16.34 17.83 -2.73
CA ASP A 38 -15.25 17.83 -1.76
C ASP A 38 -14.86 19.25 -1.29
N ASP A 39 -15.66 20.27 -1.65
CA ASP A 39 -15.40 21.68 -1.35
C ASP A 39 -16.65 22.34 -0.71
N GLU A 40 -16.54 22.76 0.55
CA GLU A 40 -17.64 23.40 1.30
C GLU A 40 -18.08 24.76 0.70
N ASP A 41 -17.21 25.40 -0.09
CA ASP A 41 -17.48 26.67 -0.78
C ASP A 41 -18.05 26.47 -2.21
N GLU A 42 -18.02 25.24 -2.76
CA GLU A 42 -18.50 24.89 -4.10
C GLU A 42 -19.47 23.69 -4.07
N LEU A 43 -20.73 23.94 -3.68
CA LEU A 43 -21.75 22.88 -3.51
C LEU A 43 -22.25 22.23 -4.81
N ASP A 44 -21.93 22.78 -5.99
CA ASP A 44 -22.36 22.30 -7.31
C ASP A 44 -21.22 21.74 -8.18
N LYS A 45 -20.12 21.29 -7.55
CA LYS A 45 -18.88 20.84 -8.20
C LYS A 45 -19.04 19.67 -9.17
N TRP A 46 -19.81 18.63 -8.81
CA TRP A 46 -20.12 17.51 -9.69
C TRP A 46 -21.59 17.12 -9.59
N SER A 47 -22.25 16.89 -10.72
CA SER A 47 -23.68 16.52 -10.78
C SER A 47 -23.85 15.10 -11.30
N PHE A 48 -24.82 14.37 -10.75
CA PHE A 48 -25.11 13.01 -11.22
C PHE A 48 -25.61 13.03 -12.68
N PRO A 49 -25.08 12.17 -13.57
CA PRO A 49 -25.81 11.78 -14.77
C PRO A 49 -27.11 11.05 -14.37
N SER A 50 -28.06 10.86 -15.28
CA SER A 50 -29.31 10.13 -15.02
C SER A 50 -29.03 8.81 -14.28
N THR A 51 -29.39 8.76 -13.00
CA THR A 51 -29.01 7.68 -12.07
C THR A 51 -30.10 7.53 -11.04
N THR A 52 -30.43 6.29 -10.75
CA THR A 52 -31.47 5.91 -9.81
C THR A 52 -30.85 5.01 -8.75
N ILE A 53 -31.28 5.17 -7.49
CA ILE A 53 -31.02 4.21 -6.42
C ILE A 53 -32.36 3.64 -5.97
N GLU A 54 -32.54 2.33 -6.14
CA GLU A 54 -33.72 1.61 -5.64
C GLU A 54 -33.88 1.75 -4.13
N ALA A 55 -35.07 1.45 -3.60
CA ALA A 55 -35.31 1.36 -2.16
C ALA A 55 -34.33 0.37 -1.51
N GLY A 56 -33.63 0.79 -0.45
CA GLY A 56 -32.56 -0.01 0.20
C GLY A 56 -31.30 -0.21 -0.64
N GLY A 57 -31.20 0.43 -1.81
CA GLY A 57 -30.11 0.22 -2.77
C GLY A 57 -28.85 1.01 -2.44
N TYR A 58 -27.73 0.54 -2.98
CA TYR A 58 -26.41 1.17 -2.86
C TYR A 58 -25.92 1.64 -4.23
N LEU A 59 -25.17 2.75 -4.27
CA LEU A 59 -24.54 3.26 -5.47
C LEU A 59 -23.07 3.60 -5.20
N LEU A 60 -22.18 2.91 -5.90
CA LEU A 60 -20.75 3.22 -5.92
C LEU A 60 -20.43 4.27 -7.00
N VAL A 61 -19.68 5.30 -6.62
CA VAL A 61 -19.18 6.37 -7.48
C VAL A 61 -17.67 6.50 -7.25
N PHE A 62 -16.86 6.38 -8.29
CA PHE A 62 -15.42 6.60 -8.18
C PHE A 62 -15.09 8.09 -8.15
N ALA A 63 -14.23 8.52 -7.23
CA ALA A 63 -13.69 9.86 -7.15
C ALA A 63 -12.31 9.89 -7.81
N SER A 64 -12.27 9.80 -9.14
CA SER A 64 -11.02 9.63 -9.89
C SER A 64 -10.59 10.89 -10.65
N GLY A 65 -11.34 11.99 -10.57
CA GLY A 65 -11.11 13.20 -11.36
C GLY A 65 -11.38 13.06 -12.86
N ALA A 66 -11.92 11.92 -13.32
CA ALA A 66 -12.05 11.62 -14.74
C ALA A 66 -13.34 12.17 -15.39
N ASP A 67 -14.37 12.47 -14.58
CA ASP A 67 -15.67 12.99 -15.03
C ASP A 67 -16.30 12.20 -16.20
N THR A 68 -16.43 10.88 -16.02
CA THR A 68 -16.89 9.96 -17.06
C THR A 68 -17.74 8.82 -16.49
N VAL A 69 -18.31 8.00 -17.38
CA VAL A 69 -18.84 6.68 -17.04
C VAL A 69 -17.93 5.62 -17.66
N ASP A 70 -17.50 4.65 -16.87
CA ASP A 70 -16.57 3.62 -17.31
C ASP A 70 -17.27 2.46 -18.05
N PRO A 71 -16.52 1.47 -18.59
CA PRO A 71 -17.09 0.34 -19.33
C PRO A 71 -18.02 -0.56 -18.52
N LEU A 72 -17.89 -0.60 -17.20
CA LEU A 72 -18.76 -1.34 -16.29
C LEU A 72 -19.97 -0.50 -15.82
N GLY A 73 -20.03 0.76 -16.22
CA GLY A 73 -21.13 1.67 -15.93
C GLY A 73 -20.93 2.51 -14.66
N TYR A 74 -19.80 2.40 -13.98
CA TYR A 74 -19.52 3.22 -12.80
C TYR A 74 -19.32 4.67 -13.18
N ARG A 75 -19.80 5.58 -12.32
CA ARG A 75 -19.61 7.02 -12.49
C ARG A 75 -18.28 7.43 -11.87
N HIS A 76 -17.59 8.34 -12.53
CA HIS A 76 -16.38 8.98 -12.03
C HIS A 76 -16.65 10.46 -11.82
N THR A 77 -16.35 11.00 -10.63
CA THR A 77 -16.49 12.43 -10.36
C THR A 77 -15.40 13.25 -11.07
N SER A 78 -15.57 14.57 -11.08
CA SER A 78 -14.59 15.55 -11.59
C SER A 78 -13.45 15.85 -10.61
N PHE A 79 -13.42 15.20 -9.44
CA PHE A 79 -12.42 15.37 -8.39
C PHE A 79 -11.95 14.02 -7.84
N SER A 80 -10.90 14.05 -7.03
CA SER A 80 -10.40 12.89 -6.27
C SER A 80 -10.37 13.21 -4.79
N LEU A 81 -10.30 12.17 -3.96
CA LEU A 81 -10.29 12.34 -2.51
C LEU A 81 -8.85 12.39 -1.96
N SER A 82 -8.67 13.08 -0.86
CA SER A 82 -7.42 13.18 -0.10
C SER A 82 -7.35 12.10 0.97
N ALA A 83 -6.30 11.27 0.94
CA ALA A 83 -6.03 10.29 2.01
C ALA A 83 -5.77 10.95 3.38
N ASP A 84 -5.38 12.23 3.42
CA ASP A 84 -5.15 12.99 4.64
C ASP A 84 -6.46 13.48 5.30
N GLY A 85 -7.61 13.28 4.64
CA GLY A 85 -8.90 13.83 5.04
C GLY A 85 -9.26 15.10 4.25
N GLU A 86 -10.56 15.29 4.00
CA GLU A 86 -11.10 16.52 3.40
C GLU A 86 -12.61 16.67 3.73
N TYR A 87 -13.32 17.61 3.09
CA TYR A 87 -14.77 17.70 3.13
C TYR A 87 -15.43 16.75 2.11
N LEU A 88 -16.64 16.27 2.37
CA LEU A 88 -17.43 15.56 1.37
C LEU A 88 -18.93 15.74 1.64
N ALA A 89 -19.70 16.19 0.65
CA ALA A 89 -21.15 16.32 0.78
C ALA A 89 -21.94 15.79 -0.41
N LEU A 90 -23.14 15.29 -0.08
CA LEU A 90 -24.23 15.02 -1.02
C LEU A 90 -25.22 16.17 -0.96
N VAL A 91 -25.44 16.81 -2.11
CA VAL A 91 -26.27 18.01 -2.25
C VAL A 91 -27.46 17.70 -3.13
N ASP A 92 -28.65 18.15 -2.73
CA ASP A 92 -29.88 17.93 -3.47
C ASP A 92 -30.09 18.98 -4.60
N PRO A 93 -31.12 18.82 -5.46
CA PRO A 93 -31.37 19.75 -6.56
C PRO A 93 -31.83 21.15 -6.12
N GLN A 94 -32.06 21.38 -4.83
CA GLN A 94 -32.36 22.70 -4.27
C GLN A 94 -31.09 23.39 -3.72
N GLY A 95 -29.95 22.69 -3.69
CA GLY A 95 -28.71 23.15 -3.09
C GLY A 95 -28.64 22.92 -1.58
N GLU A 96 -29.50 22.05 -1.02
CA GLU A 96 -29.45 21.68 0.39
C GLU A 96 -28.53 20.45 0.58
N ILE A 97 -27.64 20.52 1.58
CA ILE A 97 -26.81 19.39 2.00
C ILE A 97 -27.72 18.34 2.66
N ARG A 98 -27.69 17.11 2.14
CA ARG A 98 -28.47 15.98 2.65
C ARG A 98 -27.66 15.04 3.52
N SER A 99 -26.36 14.95 3.27
CA SER A 99 -25.38 14.26 4.09
C SER A 99 -24.01 14.89 3.86
N GLU A 100 -23.19 14.98 4.90
CA GLU A 100 -21.82 15.46 4.80
C GLU A 100 -20.89 14.72 5.76
N PHE A 101 -19.60 14.66 5.39
CA PHE A 101 -18.48 14.25 6.22
C PHE A 101 -17.47 15.40 6.22
N GLY A 102 -17.06 15.81 7.42
CA GLY A 102 -16.51 17.15 7.61
C GLY A 102 -17.62 18.20 7.62
N ALA A 103 -17.46 19.25 8.41
CA ALA A 103 -18.37 20.40 8.51
C ALA A 103 -17.75 21.50 9.36
N ASP A 104 -18.27 22.74 9.24
CA ASP A 104 -17.85 23.89 10.05
C ASP A 104 -16.33 24.17 10.00
N GLY A 105 -15.70 23.90 8.85
CA GLY A 105 -14.25 24.05 8.64
C GLY A 105 -13.37 22.93 9.23
N GLU A 106 -13.96 21.79 9.59
CA GLU A 106 -13.23 20.57 9.95
C GLU A 106 -13.46 19.47 8.90
N ASP A 107 -12.37 18.86 8.43
CA ASP A 107 -12.39 17.73 7.50
C ASP A 107 -12.72 16.40 8.21
N TYR A 108 -13.19 15.40 7.46
CA TYR A 108 -13.19 14.03 7.97
C TYR A 108 -11.73 13.54 8.16
N PRO A 109 -11.44 12.61 9.08
CA PRO A 109 -10.07 12.25 9.42
C PRO A 109 -9.34 11.51 8.29
N ALA A 110 -8.01 11.58 8.30
CA ALA A 110 -7.15 10.81 7.40
C ALA A 110 -7.54 9.31 7.35
N GLN A 111 -7.57 8.74 6.16
CA GLN A 111 -7.96 7.35 5.93
C GLN A 111 -6.73 6.46 5.72
N LEU A 112 -6.69 5.37 6.48
CA LEU A 112 -5.72 4.30 6.26
C LEU A 112 -6.05 3.53 4.98
N ARG A 113 -5.01 2.99 4.34
CA ARG A 113 -5.13 2.20 3.11
C ARG A 113 -6.18 1.08 3.27
N ASN A 114 -7.10 0.99 2.30
CA ASN A 114 -8.20 0.02 2.24
C ASN A 114 -9.22 0.10 3.40
N ARG A 115 -9.25 1.20 4.16
CA ARG A 115 -10.27 1.46 5.19
C ARG A 115 -11.13 2.66 4.79
N SER A 116 -12.44 2.44 4.63
CA SER A 116 -13.40 3.49 4.32
C SER A 116 -13.87 4.21 5.59
N HIS A 117 -14.31 5.46 5.45
CA HIS A 117 -15.03 6.21 6.48
C HIS A 117 -16.52 6.29 6.12
N GLY A 118 -17.43 6.13 7.09
CA GLY A 118 -18.86 6.16 6.81
C GLY A 118 -19.76 6.07 8.04
N LEU A 119 -21.08 6.09 7.80
CA LEU A 119 -22.10 5.93 8.84
C LEU A 119 -22.32 4.47 9.20
N GLY A 120 -22.41 4.15 10.49
CA GLY A 120 -22.59 2.79 10.99
C GLY A 120 -24.04 2.32 10.99
N PHE A 121 -24.23 1.03 10.70
CA PHE A 121 -25.52 0.35 10.67
C PHE A 121 -25.59 -0.77 11.71
N ASP A 122 -26.73 -0.90 12.39
CA ASP A 122 -27.08 -2.11 13.13
C ASP A 122 -27.79 -3.02 12.14
N SER A 123 -27.04 -3.90 11.48
CA SER A 123 -27.66 -4.85 10.55
C SER A 123 -27.34 -6.29 10.89
N THR A 124 -28.38 -7.11 10.95
CA THR A 124 -28.29 -8.55 11.09
C THR A 124 -28.29 -9.21 9.72
N HIS A 125 -27.18 -9.86 9.39
CA HIS A 125 -27.11 -10.72 8.20
C HIS A 125 -27.52 -12.14 8.57
N THR A 126 -28.48 -12.68 7.85
CA THR A 126 -28.96 -14.06 8.02
C THR A 126 -28.68 -14.83 6.75
N GLU A 127 -27.79 -15.83 6.83
CA GLU A 127 -27.61 -16.79 5.75
C GLU A 127 -28.86 -17.68 5.66
N VAL A 128 -29.62 -17.53 4.57
CA VAL A 128 -30.86 -18.28 4.32
C VAL A 128 -30.65 -19.43 3.34
N VAL A 129 -29.58 -19.39 2.54
CA VAL A 129 -29.07 -20.52 1.77
C VAL A 129 -27.59 -20.67 2.09
N SER A 130 -27.20 -21.89 2.46
CA SER A 130 -25.83 -22.32 2.72
C SER A 130 -25.47 -23.51 1.82
N PRO A 131 -24.18 -23.91 1.72
CA PRO A 131 -23.79 -25.09 0.94
C PRO A 131 -24.52 -26.38 1.37
N ASP A 132 -24.88 -26.48 2.64
CA ASP A 132 -25.58 -27.63 3.23
C ASP A 132 -27.12 -27.57 3.05
N SER A 133 -27.65 -26.52 2.40
CA SER A 133 -29.09 -26.34 2.24
C SER A 133 -29.68 -27.45 1.39
N ALA A 134 -30.85 -27.96 1.78
CA ALA A 134 -31.51 -29.02 1.04
C ALA A 134 -32.00 -28.51 -0.33
N VAL A 135 -31.69 -29.24 -1.39
CA VAL A 135 -32.06 -28.87 -2.76
C VAL A 135 -32.85 -29.95 -3.47
N ARG A 136 -33.56 -29.52 -4.51
CA ARG A 136 -34.04 -30.36 -5.59
C ARG A 136 -33.25 -30.04 -6.85
N TYR A 137 -32.76 -31.06 -7.57
CA TYR A 137 -32.03 -30.83 -8.82
C TYR A 137 -32.45 -31.81 -9.92
N TRP A 138 -32.32 -31.37 -11.16
CA TRP A 138 -32.59 -32.15 -12.36
C TRP A 138 -31.57 -31.81 -13.44
N VAL A 139 -30.94 -32.84 -14.02
CA VAL A 139 -30.24 -32.77 -15.31
C VAL A 139 -31.27 -32.98 -16.43
N PRO A 140 -31.75 -31.92 -17.08
CA PRO A 140 -32.85 -32.02 -18.04
C PRO A 140 -32.40 -32.72 -19.34
N THR A 141 -33.33 -33.40 -20.02
CA THR A 141 -33.08 -34.05 -21.33
C THR A 141 -33.95 -33.49 -22.45
N ASP A 142 -34.84 -32.55 -22.12
CA ASP A 142 -35.67 -31.78 -23.02
C ASP A 142 -36.02 -30.43 -22.40
N ASN A 143 -36.68 -29.56 -23.18
CA ASN A 143 -37.07 -28.21 -22.78
C ASN A 143 -38.46 -28.11 -22.13
N SER A 144 -39.03 -29.23 -21.64
CA SER A 144 -40.43 -29.27 -21.19
C SER A 144 -40.74 -28.37 -20.00
N VAL A 145 -39.71 -27.98 -19.23
CA VAL A 145 -39.86 -27.16 -18.02
C VAL A 145 -39.10 -25.83 -18.07
N ASP A 146 -38.38 -25.53 -19.16
CA ASP A 146 -37.50 -24.35 -19.31
C ASP A 146 -38.19 -23.04 -18.98
N ALA A 147 -39.49 -22.91 -19.27
CA ALA A 147 -40.24 -21.69 -19.01
C ALA A 147 -40.83 -21.57 -17.59
N THR A 148 -40.74 -22.62 -16.76
CA THR A 148 -41.51 -22.70 -15.50
C THR A 148 -40.75 -23.21 -14.30
N TRP A 149 -39.64 -23.93 -14.49
CA TRP A 149 -38.93 -24.60 -13.40
C TRP A 149 -38.37 -23.66 -12.34
N MET A 150 -38.23 -22.36 -12.61
CA MET A 150 -37.73 -21.34 -11.66
C MET A 150 -38.83 -20.73 -10.78
N LEU A 151 -40.10 -20.93 -11.13
CA LEU A 151 -41.24 -20.33 -10.42
C LEU A 151 -41.40 -20.97 -9.04
N GLU A 152 -41.73 -20.18 -8.03
CA GLU A 152 -41.96 -20.66 -6.64
C GLU A 152 -42.91 -21.88 -6.61
N GLY A 153 -44.07 -21.78 -7.28
CA GLY A 153 -45.11 -22.82 -7.29
C GLY A 153 -44.89 -24.02 -8.23
N PHE A 154 -43.71 -24.20 -8.82
CA PHE A 154 -43.41 -25.36 -9.66
C PHE A 154 -43.28 -26.65 -8.82
N ASP A 155 -43.84 -27.76 -9.31
CA ASP A 155 -43.78 -29.07 -8.64
C ASP A 155 -42.51 -29.83 -9.02
N ASP A 156 -41.49 -29.74 -8.17
CA ASP A 156 -40.20 -30.45 -8.30
C ASP A 156 -40.16 -31.75 -7.50
N SER A 157 -41.30 -32.27 -7.03
CA SER A 157 -41.33 -33.45 -6.15
C SER A 157 -40.70 -34.71 -6.76
N ALA A 158 -40.67 -34.79 -8.10
CA ALA A 158 -40.05 -35.85 -8.89
C ALA A 158 -38.54 -35.67 -9.12
N TRP A 159 -37.95 -34.53 -8.77
CA TRP A 159 -36.52 -34.23 -8.95
C TRP A 159 -35.67 -34.92 -7.88
N HIS A 160 -34.39 -35.09 -8.20
CA HIS A 160 -33.42 -35.62 -7.26
C HIS A 160 -33.26 -34.69 -6.06
N THR A 161 -32.87 -35.23 -4.91
CA THR A 161 -32.60 -34.47 -3.69
C THR A 161 -31.11 -34.47 -3.39
N GLY A 162 -30.60 -33.38 -2.85
CA GLY A 162 -29.23 -33.26 -2.38
C GLY A 162 -29.03 -32.07 -1.45
N GLU A 163 -27.77 -31.68 -1.29
CA GLU A 163 -27.31 -30.42 -0.69
C GLU A 163 -26.89 -29.44 -1.79
N ALA A 164 -26.88 -28.14 -1.48
CA ALA A 164 -26.73 -27.06 -2.44
C ALA A 164 -25.35 -26.98 -3.08
N SER A 165 -24.33 -27.47 -2.39
CA SER A 165 -22.98 -27.62 -2.94
C SER A 165 -22.92 -28.84 -3.88
N LEU A 166 -22.95 -28.61 -5.19
CA LEU A 166 -23.09 -29.68 -6.18
C LEU A 166 -22.14 -29.52 -7.36
N GLY A 167 -21.76 -30.65 -7.96
CA GLY A 167 -20.82 -30.67 -9.06
C GLY A 167 -20.19 -32.03 -9.32
N PHE A 168 -19.20 -32.06 -10.20
CA PHE A 168 -18.25 -33.15 -10.38
C PHE A 168 -16.91 -32.59 -10.83
N GLU A 169 -15.82 -33.31 -10.56
CA GLU A 169 -14.49 -33.00 -11.08
C GLU A 169 -14.06 -34.02 -12.15
N ASP A 170 -13.33 -33.57 -13.15
CA ASP A 170 -12.69 -34.40 -14.18
C ASP A 170 -11.18 -34.64 -13.89
N ILE A 171 -10.60 -33.77 -13.07
CA ILE A 171 -9.21 -33.81 -12.59
C ILE A 171 -9.22 -34.03 -11.07
N PRO A 172 -8.56 -35.08 -10.55
CA PRO A 172 -8.55 -35.40 -9.12
C PRO A 172 -8.02 -34.26 -8.23
N ASN A 173 -8.73 -33.96 -7.13
CA ASN A 173 -8.39 -32.96 -6.11
C ASN A 173 -8.41 -31.50 -6.61
N SER A 174 -9.30 -31.19 -7.55
CA SER A 174 -9.53 -29.82 -8.02
C SER A 174 -10.39 -29.04 -7.02
N TYR A 175 -11.57 -29.56 -6.72
CA TYR A 175 -12.53 -29.00 -5.78
C TYR A 175 -13.40 -30.08 -5.12
N ALA A 176 -12.95 -31.34 -5.09
CA ALA A 176 -13.63 -32.45 -4.43
C ALA A 176 -14.11 -32.13 -3.00
N ASP A 177 -13.33 -31.35 -2.24
CA ASP A 177 -13.66 -30.95 -0.86
C ASP A 177 -14.83 -29.95 -0.78
N LEU A 178 -15.20 -29.33 -1.90
CA LEU A 178 -16.33 -28.40 -1.99
C LEU A 178 -17.63 -29.09 -2.39
N ILE A 179 -17.60 -30.27 -3.03
CA ILE A 179 -18.81 -30.94 -3.54
C ILE A 179 -19.45 -31.82 -2.46
N GLN A 180 -20.73 -31.59 -2.19
CA GLN A 180 -21.54 -32.43 -1.30
C GLN A 180 -22.51 -33.33 -2.07
N THR A 181 -23.15 -32.78 -3.11
CA THR A 181 -23.97 -33.54 -4.07
C THR A 181 -23.17 -33.80 -5.33
N THR A 182 -22.73 -35.05 -5.51
CA THR A 182 -22.01 -35.46 -6.73
C THR A 182 -22.99 -35.65 -7.89
N LEU A 183 -22.74 -34.93 -8.99
CA LEU A 183 -23.42 -35.11 -10.27
C LEU A 183 -22.75 -36.21 -11.11
N GLU A 184 -23.45 -36.70 -12.13
CA GLU A 184 -22.84 -37.62 -13.10
C GLU A 184 -21.78 -36.88 -13.92
N SER A 185 -20.61 -37.51 -14.11
CA SER A 185 -19.54 -36.96 -14.94
C SER A 185 -20.01 -36.73 -16.37
N GLY A 186 -19.69 -35.55 -16.92
CA GLY A 186 -20.17 -35.10 -18.23
C GLY A 186 -21.52 -34.37 -18.19
N THR A 187 -22.04 -34.04 -17.01
CA THR A 187 -23.21 -33.15 -16.89
C THR A 187 -22.83 -31.75 -17.35
N GLN A 188 -23.47 -31.25 -18.40
CA GLN A 188 -23.18 -29.92 -18.96
C GLN A 188 -24.17 -28.84 -18.48
N SER A 189 -25.35 -29.25 -18.02
CA SER A 189 -26.43 -28.36 -17.62
C SER A 189 -27.25 -29.01 -16.51
N VAL A 190 -27.53 -28.26 -15.45
CA VAL A 190 -28.34 -28.71 -14.33
C VAL A 190 -29.22 -27.58 -13.80
N TYR A 191 -30.48 -27.91 -13.53
CA TYR A 191 -31.42 -27.05 -12.84
C TYR A 191 -31.45 -27.40 -11.35
N VAL A 192 -31.37 -26.40 -10.50
CA VAL A 192 -31.29 -26.54 -9.03
C VAL A 192 -32.31 -25.61 -8.40
N ARG A 193 -33.11 -26.11 -7.46
CA ARG A 193 -34.10 -25.34 -6.69
C ARG A 193 -33.81 -25.49 -5.21
N ILE A 194 -33.72 -24.36 -4.52
CA ILE A 194 -33.34 -24.25 -3.11
C ILE A 194 -34.43 -23.44 -2.39
N PRO A 195 -35.39 -24.11 -1.73
CA PRO A 195 -36.38 -23.42 -0.93
C PRO A 195 -35.74 -22.87 0.34
N PHE A 196 -36.11 -21.64 0.70
CA PHE A 196 -35.73 -21.02 1.98
C PHE A 196 -36.90 -20.22 2.55
N GLU A 197 -36.86 -19.94 3.85
CA GLU A 197 -37.89 -19.16 4.54
C GLU A 197 -37.37 -17.76 4.84
N SER A 198 -38.19 -16.75 4.58
CA SER A 198 -37.98 -15.38 5.06
C SER A 198 -39.03 -15.04 6.12
N SER A 199 -38.59 -14.68 7.32
CA SER A 199 -39.46 -14.42 8.47
C SER A 199 -39.75 -12.94 8.73
N GLU A 200 -39.13 -12.02 7.99
CA GLU A 200 -39.25 -10.58 8.21
C GLU A 200 -39.79 -9.89 6.95
N ALA A 201 -40.85 -9.10 7.12
CA ALA A 201 -41.42 -8.30 6.03
C ALA A 201 -40.47 -7.19 5.55
N ASP A 202 -39.47 -6.84 6.38
CA ASP A 202 -38.52 -5.76 6.14
C ASP A 202 -37.09 -6.29 5.84
N ALA A 203 -36.93 -7.60 5.60
CA ALA A 203 -35.63 -8.15 5.20
C ALA A 203 -35.29 -7.76 3.75
N LEU A 204 -34.09 -7.25 3.56
CA LEU A 204 -33.50 -6.97 2.26
C LEU A 204 -32.73 -8.19 1.75
N LEU A 205 -32.73 -8.39 0.44
CA LEU A 205 -31.91 -9.39 -0.22
C LEU A 205 -30.49 -8.82 -0.31
N ASP A 206 -29.54 -9.34 0.47
CA ASP A 206 -28.19 -8.75 0.56
C ASP A 206 -27.32 -9.16 -0.61
N ARG A 207 -26.89 -10.44 -0.63
CA ARG A 207 -25.95 -10.94 -1.63
C ARG A 207 -26.11 -12.42 -1.92
N LEU A 208 -25.72 -12.80 -3.14
CA LEU A 208 -25.39 -14.17 -3.52
C LEU A 208 -23.86 -14.28 -3.61
N SER A 209 -23.27 -15.11 -2.76
CA SER A 209 -21.89 -15.57 -2.96
C SER A 209 -21.91 -16.93 -3.63
N LEU A 210 -21.16 -17.10 -4.71
CA LEU A 210 -21.13 -18.32 -5.50
C LEU A 210 -19.69 -18.69 -5.87
N ARG A 211 -19.30 -19.93 -5.58
CA ARG A 211 -18.16 -20.59 -6.27
C ARG A 211 -18.74 -21.42 -7.38
N TYR A 212 -18.30 -21.23 -8.62
CA TYR A 212 -18.91 -21.91 -9.74
C TYR A 212 -17.93 -22.17 -10.88
N ASP A 213 -18.27 -23.17 -11.69
CA ASP A 213 -17.56 -23.62 -12.88
C ASP A 213 -18.59 -24.21 -13.88
N ASP A 214 -18.80 -23.67 -15.08
CA ASP A 214 -18.14 -22.50 -15.72
C ASP A 214 -19.02 -21.24 -15.73
N GLY A 215 -20.35 -21.41 -15.71
CA GLY A 215 -21.34 -20.34 -15.85
C GLY A 215 -22.66 -20.65 -15.14
N PHE A 216 -23.44 -19.62 -14.85
CA PHE A 216 -24.72 -19.78 -14.18
C PHE A 216 -25.74 -18.67 -14.50
N VAL A 217 -27.01 -18.98 -14.28
CA VAL A 217 -28.08 -17.98 -14.07
C VAL A 217 -28.81 -18.29 -12.78
N ALA A 218 -28.94 -17.28 -11.91
CA ALA A 218 -29.67 -17.33 -10.67
C ALA A 218 -31.00 -16.59 -10.78
N TYR A 219 -32.06 -17.21 -10.26
CA TYR A 219 -33.39 -16.65 -10.21
C TYR A 219 -33.94 -16.69 -8.79
N LEU A 220 -34.66 -15.66 -8.39
CA LEU A 220 -35.47 -15.65 -7.17
C LEU A 220 -36.95 -15.62 -7.57
N ASN A 221 -37.69 -16.64 -7.12
CA ASN A 221 -39.13 -16.75 -7.38
C ASN A 221 -39.50 -16.63 -8.88
N GLY A 222 -38.59 -17.01 -9.77
CA GLY A 222 -38.75 -16.99 -11.22
C GLY A 222 -38.28 -15.74 -11.94
N VAL A 223 -37.71 -14.76 -11.24
CA VAL A 223 -37.09 -13.56 -11.84
C VAL A 223 -35.58 -13.68 -11.72
N GLU A 224 -34.85 -13.39 -12.81
CA GLU A 224 -33.38 -13.41 -12.81
C GLU A 224 -32.83 -12.34 -11.86
N ILE A 225 -31.85 -12.73 -11.05
CA ILE A 225 -31.23 -11.86 -10.03
C ILE A 225 -29.71 -11.77 -10.15
N ALA A 226 -29.06 -12.71 -10.85
CA ALA A 226 -27.65 -12.67 -11.18
C ALA A 226 -27.35 -13.67 -12.30
N SER A 227 -26.38 -13.37 -13.16
CA SER A 227 -25.87 -14.30 -14.16
C SER A 227 -24.40 -14.00 -14.44
N ASP A 228 -23.66 -15.04 -14.82
CA ASP A 228 -22.26 -14.91 -15.24
C ASP A 228 -21.89 -16.05 -16.18
N HIS A 229 -21.14 -15.74 -17.24
CA HIS A 229 -20.80 -16.65 -18.35
C HIS A 229 -21.99 -17.45 -18.91
N ALA A 230 -23.19 -16.84 -18.97
CA ALA A 230 -24.42 -17.46 -19.46
C ALA A 230 -24.84 -16.89 -20.83
N PRO A 231 -25.47 -17.69 -21.71
CA PRO A 231 -26.01 -17.17 -22.96
C PRO A 231 -27.23 -16.28 -22.72
N GLU A 232 -27.50 -15.31 -23.61
CA GLU A 232 -28.63 -14.37 -23.50
C GLU A 232 -30.02 -15.03 -23.38
N THR A 233 -30.16 -16.27 -23.85
CA THR A 233 -31.43 -17.02 -23.77
C THR A 233 -31.11 -18.47 -23.46
N PRO A 234 -30.89 -18.81 -22.18
CA PRO A 234 -30.53 -20.17 -21.79
C PRO A 234 -31.72 -21.12 -21.94
N GLY A 235 -31.43 -22.33 -22.41
CA GLY A 235 -32.33 -23.47 -22.47
C GLY A 235 -31.66 -24.70 -21.84
N PHE A 236 -32.40 -25.81 -21.74
CA PHE A 236 -31.98 -26.99 -20.99
C PHE A 236 -30.60 -27.56 -21.36
N ASP A 237 -30.15 -27.39 -22.60
CA ASP A 237 -28.88 -27.87 -23.15
C ASP A 237 -27.84 -26.75 -23.34
N SER A 238 -28.06 -25.59 -22.73
CA SER A 238 -27.10 -24.47 -22.79
C SER A 238 -25.81 -24.77 -22.07
N LEU A 239 -24.73 -24.23 -22.65
CA LEU A 239 -23.37 -24.27 -22.12
C LEU A 239 -22.95 -22.88 -21.66
N ALA A 240 -21.92 -22.82 -20.81
CA ALA A 240 -21.29 -21.56 -20.48
C ALA A 240 -20.71 -20.88 -21.74
N THR A 241 -20.74 -19.55 -21.79
CA THR A 241 -20.26 -18.79 -22.96
C THR A 241 -18.75 -18.68 -23.03
N GLU A 242 -18.07 -18.83 -21.90
CA GLU A 242 -16.62 -18.78 -21.77
C GLU A 242 -16.14 -19.59 -20.56
N LEU A 243 -14.83 -19.83 -20.50
CA LEU A 243 -14.15 -20.59 -19.46
C LEU A 243 -13.93 -19.71 -18.22
N ARG A 244 -14.28 -20.20 -17.03
CA ARG A 244 -13.85 -19.60 -15.76
C ARG A 244 -12.58 -20.28 -15.25
N PRO A 245 -11.43 -19.59 -15.17
CA PRO A 245 -10.18 -20.21 -14.70
C PRO A 245 -10.32 -20.80 -13.30
N ARG A 246 -9.66 -21.93 -13.04
CA ARG A 246 -9.82 -22.71 -11.80
C ARG A 246 -9.50 -21.93 -10.53
N GLU A 247 -8.50 -21.05 -10.57
CA GLU A 247 -8.16 -20.17 -9.46
C GLU A 247 -9.35 -19.25 -9.11
N ALA A 248 -10.09 -18.78 -10.12
CA ALA A 248 -11.30 -17.98 -9.94
C ALA A 248 -12.54 -18.84 -9.58
N ALA A 249 -12.64 -20.07 -10.10
CA ALA A 249 -13.74 -20.99 -9.79
C ALA A 249 -13.78 -21.41 -8.31
N THR A 250 -12.61 -21.53 -7.67
CA THR A 250 -12.50 -21.85 -6.23
C THR A 250 -12.65 -20.64 -5.31
N GLY A 251 -12.48 -19.42 -5.85
CA GLY A 251 -12.79 -18.16 -5.18
C GLY A 251 -14.29 -17.85 -5.17
N GLU A 252 -14.75 -17.11 -4.15
CA GLU A 252 -16.15 -16.65 -4.09
C GLU A 252 -16.34 -15.43 -4.99
N ALA A 253 -17.21 -15.56 -6.00
CA ALA A 253 -17.81 -14.40 -6.65
C ALA A 253 -18.98 -13.91 -5.82
N VAL A 254 -19.07 -12.59 -5.60
CA VAL A 254 -20.11 -11.96 -4.78
C VAL A 254 -20.94 -11.04 -5.67
N PHE A 255 -22.25 -11.24 -5.66
CA PHE A 255 -23.23 -10.46 -6.40
C PHE A 255 -24.15 -9.75 -5.40
N SER A 256 -24.21 -8.41 -5.44
CA SER A 256 -25.20 -7.66 -4.65
C SER A 256 -26.59 -7.88 -5.23
N LEU A 257 -27.55 -8.14 -4.35
CA LEU A 257 -28.93 -8.46 -4.74
C LEU A 257 -29.94 -7.46 -4.18
N THR A 258 -29.47 -6.36 -3.58
CA THR A 258 -30.32 -5.37 -2.89
C THR A 258 -31.42 -4.81 -3.79
N GLN A 259 -31.10 -4.56 -5.08
CA GLN A 259 -32.06 -4.13 -6.11
C GLN A 259 -33.22 -5.13 -6.36
N HIS A 260 -33.05 -6.38 -5.94
CA HIS A 260 -34.03 -7.46 -6.08
C HIS A 260 -34.81 -7.74 -4.79
N SER A 261 -34.65 -6.92 -3.74
CA SER A 261 -35.32 -7.10 -2.44
C SER A 261 -36.85 -7.16 -2.56
N GLY A 262 -37.44 -6.40 -3.50
CA GLY A 262 -38.89 -6.44 -3.75
C GLY A 262 -39.42 -7.78 -4.29
N LEU A 263 -38.55 -8.73 -4.64
CA LEU A 263 -38.92 -10.10 -5.04
C LEU A 263 -39.08 -11.04 -3.84
N LEU A 264 -38.56 -10.67 -2.66
CA LEU A 264 -38.72 -11.46 -1.45
C LEU A 264 -40.19 -11.47 -1.02
N GLN A 265 -40.66 -12.65 -0.65
CA GLN A 265 -41.98 -12.87 -0.10
C GLN A 265 -41.87 -13.25 1.38
N GLU A 266 -42.81 -12.81 2.22
CA GLU A 266 -42.93 -13.34 3.59
C GLU A 266 -43.29 -14.83 3.52
N GLY A 267 -42.49 -15.69 4.15
CA GLY A 267 -42.62 -17.15 4.09
C GLY A 267 -41.68 -17.79 3.06
N THR A 268 -42.17 -18.78 2.32
CA THR A 268 -41.36 -19.60 1.42
C THR A 268 -40.93 -18.81 0.19
N ASN A 269 -39.63 -18.84 -0.10
CA ASN A 269 -39.02 -18.35 -1.33
C ASN A 269 -38.22 -19.48 -1.98
N VAL A 270 -37.91 -19.35 -3.27
CA VAL A 270 -37.08 -20.32 -3.99
C VAL A 270 -35.96 -19.62 -4.73
N LEU A 271 -34.71 -19.89 -4.33
CA LEU A 271 -33.54 -19.62 -5.15
C LEU A 271 -33.40 -20.74 -6.18
N SER A 272 -33.31 -20.39 -7.45
CA SER A 272 -33.17 -21.33 -8.55
C SER A 272 -31.86 -21.05 -9.30
N LEU A 273 -31.05 -22.08 -9.57
CA LEU A 273 -29.81 -21.96 -10.33
C LEU A 273 -29.87 -22.83 -11.57
N HIS A 274 -29.56 -22.23 -12.72
CA HIS A 274 -29.18 -22.95 -13.93
C HIS A 274 -27.66 -22.94 -13.99
N VAL A 275 -27.02 -24.06 -13.71
CA VAL A 275 -25.56 -24.19 -13.74
C VAL A 275 -25.15 -24.84 -15.05
N MET A 276 -24.16 -24.26 -15.71
CA MET A 276 -23.72 -24.63 -17.05
C MET A 276 -22.21 -24.82 -17.07
N GLY A 277 -21.77 -25.93 -17.67
CA GLY A 277 -20.36 -26.21 -17.95
C GLY A 277 -20.04 -26.08 -19.43
N LEU A 278 -18.78 -26.32 -19.79
CA LEU A 278 -18.33 -26.46 -21.17
C LEU A 278 -18.42 -27.93 -21.67
N GLU A 279 -18.21 -28.15 -22.99
CA GLU A 279 -18.45 -29.48 -23.62
C GLU A 279 -17.63 -30.63 -23.00
N ASP A 280 -16.38 -30.37 -22.63
CA ASP A 280 -15.43 -31.33 -22.05
C ASP A 280 -14.82 -30.75 -20.75
N GLY A 281 -15.69 -30.33 -19.84
CA GLY A 281 -15.31 -29.67 -18.59
C GLY A 281 -15.79 -30.40 -17.34
N ASP A 282 -15.41 -29.82 -16.22
CA ASP A 282 -15.92 -30.11 -14.91
C ASP A 282 -17.09 -29.14 -14.58
N LEU A 283 -17.77 -29.33 -13.44
CA LEU A 283 -18.89 -28.46 -13.07
C LEU A 283 -18.94 -28.26 -11.55
N LEU A 284 -19.14 -27.01 -11.12
CA LEU A 284 -19.23 -26.64 -9.70
C LEU A 284 -20.30 -25.58 -9.48
N ALA A 285 -21.07 -25.71 -8.39
CA ALA A 285 -21.87 -24.63 -7.82
C ALA A 285 -21.93 -24.77 -6.30
N VAL A 286 -21.50 -23.72 -5.59
CA VAL A 286 -21.51 -23.62 -4.13
C VAL A 286 -22.17 -22.30 -3.72
N PRO A 287 -23.50 -22.25 -3.60
CA PRO A 287 -24.22 -21.02 -3.32
C PRO A 287 -24.32 -20.68 -1.83
N ARG A 288 -24.29 -19.39 -1.53
CA ARG A 288 -24.67 -18.78 -0.26
C ARG A 288 -25.56 -17.58 -0.52
N LEU A 289 -26.77 -17.55 0.04
CA LEU A 289 -27.69 -16.42 -0.04
C LEU A 289 -27.89 -15.83 1.35
N SER A 290 -27.67 -14.53 1.47
CA SER A 290 -27.88 -13.81 2.73
C SER A 290 -28.99 -12.78 2.60
N LEU A 291 -29.76 -12.63 3.68
CA LEU A 291 -30.66 -11.50 3.90
C LEU A 291 -30.01 -10.52 4.87
N ALA A 292 -30.34 -9.24 4.77
CA ALA A 292 -29.97 -8.22 5.74
C ALA A 292 -31.22 -7.51 6.25
N SER A 293 -31.28 -7.25 7.56
CA SER A 293 -32.24 -6.30 8.15
C SER A 293 -31.47 -5.35 9.07
N GLY A 294 -31.86 -4.07 9.11
CA GLY A 294 -31.15 -3.10 9.93
C GLY A 294 -31.52 -1.64 9.67
N GLU A 295 -31.12 -0.77 10.60
CA GLU A 295 -31.26 0.69 10.51
C GLU A 295 -29.91 1.37 10.84
N LEU A 296 -29.82 2.68 10.59
CA LEU A 296 -28.70 3.47 11.07
C LEU A 296 -28.57 3.35 12.60
N LEU A 297 -27.34 3.19 13.09
CA LEU A 297 -27.08 3.19 14.53
C LEU A 297 -27.57 4.50 15.15
N ALA A 298 -28.24 4.43 16.29
CA ALA A 298 -28.74 5.60 17.02
C ALA A 298 -27.97 5.78 18.35
N PRO A 299 -27.33 6.94 18.60
CA PRO A 299 -27.19 8.09 17.68
C PRO A 299 -26.37 7.75 16.44
N GLN A 300 -26.59 8.46 15.33
CA GLN A 300 -25.83 8.29 14.08
C GLN A 300 -24.33 8.39 14.38
N LEU A 301 -23.63 7.31 14.10
CA LEU A 301 -22.21 7.18 14.36
C LEU A 301 -21.48 7.18 13.01
N ALA A 302 -20.63 8.18 12.78
CA ALA A 302 -19.67 8.18 11.68
C ALA A 302 -18.33 7.67 12.20
N GLY A 303 -17.61 6.90 11.38
CA GLY A 303 -16.28 6.43 11.75
C GLY A 303 -15.61 5.62 10.65
N ASN A 304 -14.34 5.29 10.87
CA ASN A 304 -13.59 4.40 10.01
C ASN A 304 -14.13 2.97 10.15
N LEU A 305 -14.28 2.25 9.05
CA LEU A 305 -14.63 0.84 9.06
C LEU A 305 -13.41 -0.03 9.32
N ILE A 306 -13.58 -1.17 9.98
CA ILE A 306 -12.52 -2.18 10.11
C ILE A 306 -12.14 -2.75 8.73
N ALA A 307 -13.14 -2.95 7.86
CA ALA A 307 -13.00 -3.33 6.46
C ALA A 307 -14.08 -2.65 5.64
N ALA A 308 -13.78 -2.26 4.40
CA ALA A 308 -14.76 -1.64 3.53
C ALA A 308 -15.89 -2.60 3.12
N THR A 309 -17.10 -2.07 2.98
CA THR A 309 -18.32 -2.86 2.70
C THR A 309 -19.08 -2.35 1.47
N PRO A 310 -18.45 -2.22 0.29
CA PRO A 310 -19.15 -1.77 -0.90
C PRO A 310 -20.38 -2.66 -1.19
N GLY A 311 -21.51 -2.03 -1.46
CA GLY A 311 -22.80 -2.64 -1.73
C GLY A 311 -23.50 -3.20 -0.49
N ALA A 312 -23.06 -2.85 0.72
CA ALA A 312 -23.55 -3.44 1.97
C ALA A 312 -23.51 -2.48 3.17
N PRO A 313 -24.29 -2.74 4.24
CA PRO A 313 -24.29 -1.89 5.43
C PRO A 313 -22.93 -1.88 6.18
N ASN A 314 -22.51 -0.69 6.64
CA ASN A 314 -21.29 -0.50 7.43
C ASN A 314 -21.48 -0.99 8.88
N THR A 315 -21.35 -2.29 9.15
CA THR A 315 -21.62 -2.89 10.48
C THR A 315 -20.46 -2.85 11.46
N GLN A 316 -19.23 -2.68 10.98
CA GLN A 316 -18.01 -2.81 11.79
C GLN A 316 -17.22 -1.50 11.81
N LEU A 317 -17.77 -0.49 12.48
CA LEU A 317 -17.01 0.72 12.76
C LEU A 317 -15.89 0.46 13.78
N SER A 318 -14.79 1.17 13.60
CA SER A 318 -13.77 1.38 14.63
C SER A 318 -14.26 2.37 15.67
N ALA A 319 -13.68 2.28 16.87
CA ALA A 319 -13.86 3.33 17.87
C ALA A 319 -13.06 4.58 17.43
N SER A 320 -13.40 5.75 17.98
CA SER A 320 -12.72 6.99 17.65
C SER A 320 -11.22 6.94 17.96
N ASP A 321 -10.48 7.79 17.26
CA ASP A 321 -9.07 7.99 17.54
C ASP A 321 -8.86 8.61 18.93
N VAL A 322 -7.73 8.27 19.54
CA VAL A 322 -7.30 8.85 20.82
C VAL A 322 -6.38 10.03 20.54
N VAL A 323 -6.75 11.20 21.04
CA VAL A 323 -5.94 12.43 20.94
C VAL A 323 -5.14 12.62 22.21
N PHE A 324 -3.85 12.90 22.05
CA PHE A 324 -2.92 13.18 23.15
C PHE A 324 -2.81 14.70 23.33
N SER A 325 -2.89 15.18 24.57
CA SER A 325 -2.76 16.62 24.87
C SER A 325 -1.36 17.22 24.60
N HIS A 326 -0.34 16.38 24.41
CA HIS A 326 1.01 16.78 24.10
C HIS A 326 1.55 15.89 22.98
N PRO A 327 2.24 16.44 21.97
CA PRO A 327 2.94 15.62 21.00
C PRO A 327 4.05 14.81 21.70
N GLY A 328 4.44 13.68 21.11
CA GLY A 328 5.68 13.01 21.50
C GLY A 328 6.88 13.95 21.34
N GLY A 329 8.02 13.58 21.91
CA GLY A 329 9.23 14.38 21.88
C GLY A 329 9.95 14.41 23.22
N VAL A 330 10.83 15.38 23.39
CA VAL A 330 11.66 15.51 24.58
C VAL A 330 11.02 16.46 25.58
N PHE A 331 11.20 16.19 26.87
CA PHE A 331 10.74 17.06 27.94
C PHE A 331 11.81 17.21 29.04
N VAL A 332 11.70 18.28 29.83
CA VAL A 332 12.64 18.60 30.92
C VAL A 332 11.93 18.49 32.27
N GLU A 333 10.77 19.13 32.38
CA GLU A 333 9.95 19.13 33.58
C GLU A 333 8.78 18.16 33.42
N PRO A 334 8.44 17.38 34.46
CA PRO A 334 7.27 16.51 34.41
C PRO A 334 5.98 17.24 34.06
N PHE A 335 5.09 16.56 33.36
CA PHE A 335 3.80 17.10 32.93
C PHE A 335 2.67 16.07 33.01
N GLU A 336 1.43 16.54 32.94
CA GLU A 336 0.23 15.69 32.91
C GLU A 336 -0.25 15.47 31.48
N LEU A 337 -0.15 14.23 30.99
CA LEU A 337 -0.67 13.80 29.70
C LEU A 337 -2.16 13.46 29.82
N THR A 338 -3.00 14.28 29.21
CA THR A 338 -4.43 13.99 29.02
C THR A 338 -4.67 13.25 27.70
N LEU A 339 -5.54 12.23 27.73
CA LEU A 339 -6.00 11.47 26.57
C LEU A 339 -7.52 11.69 26.39
N THR A 340 -7.97 11.91 25.17
CA THR A 340 -9.40 12.11 24.84
C THR A 340 -9.80 11.29 23.63
N SER A 341 -11.06 10.87 23.54
CA SER A 341 -11.67 10.35 22.31
C SER A 341 -12.96 11.14 22.04
N ALA A 342 -13.45 11.11 20.79
CA ALA A 342 -14.56 11.95 20.37
C ALA A 342 -15.89 11.56 21.06
N HIS A 343 -16.06 10.31 21.49
CA HIS A 343 -17.31 9.83 22.07
C HIS A 343 -17.21 9.51 23.57
N VAL A 344 -18.09 10.13 24.36
CA VAL A 344 -18.15 10.00 25.84
C VAL A 344 -18.41 8.57 26.35
N ASN A 345 -18.93 7.68 25.49
CA ASN A 345 -19.24 6.29 25.86
C ASN A 345 -18.11 5.31 25.53
N GLU A 346 -17.01 5.79 24.96
CA GLU A 346 -15.84 4.96 24.68
C GLU A 346 -14.93 4.85 25.90
N THR A 347 -14.26 3.71 25.99
CA THR A 347 -13.25 3.46 27.00
C THR A 347 -11.88 3.55 26.37
N ILE A 348 -11.10 4.57 26.72
CA ILE A 348 -9.69 4.64 26.34
C ILE A 348 -8.91 3.63 27.19
N ARG A 349 -8.10 2.79 26.53
CA ARG A 349 -7.12 1.93 27.20
C ARG A 349 -5.73 2.26 26.70
N TYR A 350 -4.76 2.08 27.58
CA TYR A 350 -3.40 2.52 27.33
C TYR A 350 -2.37 1.54 27.89
N THR A 351 -1.14 1.73 27.44
CA THR A 351 0.09 1.09 27.92
C THR A 351 1.17 2.18 28.02
N THR A 352 2.22 1.92 28.79
CA THR A 352 3.33 2.87 29.01
C THR A 352 4.70 2.28 28.67
N ASP A 353 4.71 1.08 28.10
CA ASP A 353 5.88 0.29 27.75
C ASP A 353 6.00 0.07 26.23
N GLY A 354 5.20 0.77 25.42
CA GLY A 354 5.15 0.59 23.97
C GLY A 354 4.37 -0.65 23.49
N SER A 355 3.81 -1.47 24.38
CA SER A 355 2.96 -2.59 23.95
C SER A 355 1.61 -2.12 23.40
N VAL A 356 1.03 -2.83 22.42
CA VAL A 356 -0.28 -2.47 21.87
C VAL A 356 -1.38 -2.64 22.94
N PRO A 357 -2.19 -1.61 23.25
CA PRO A 357 -3.27 -1.76 24.22
C PRO A 357 -4.32 -2.77 23.74
N THR A 358 -4.80 -3.63 24.62
CA THR A 358 -5.86 -4.61 24.32
C THR A 358 -7.09 -4.35 25.19
N ALA A 359 -8.18 -5.10 24.97
CA ALA A 359 -9.37 -5.01 25.81
C ALA A 359 -9.11 -5.34 27.31
N THR A 360 -7.96 -5.95 27.64
CA THR A 360 -7.54 -6.26 29.02
C THR A 360 -6.51 -5.26 29.57
N SER A 361 -5.98 -4.35 28.76
CA SER A 361 -5.05 -3.30 29.20
C SER A 361 -5.72 -2.32 30.17
N PRO A 362 -4.96 -1.59 31.01
CA PRO A 362 -5.51 -0.61 31.94
C PRO A 362 -6.44 0.42 31.26
N VAL A 363 -7.56 0.73 31.93
CA VAL A 363 -8.44 1.83 31.53
C VAL A 363 -7.79 3.15 31.91
N TYR A 364 -7.82 4.11 31.00
CA TYR A 364 -7.31 5.46 31.23
C TYR A 364 -7.99 6.10 32.46
N PRO A 365 -7.25 6.39 33.54
CA PRO A 365 -7.86 6.82 34.81
C PRO A 365 -8.08 8.34 34.90
N GLY A 366 -7.71 9.10 33.86
CA GLY A 366 -7.48 10.54 33.91
C GLY A 366 -6.00 10.87 33.66
N PRO A 367 -5.57 12.14 33.81
CA PRO A 367 -4.25 12.58 33.41
C PRO A 367 -3.11 11.69 33.94
N LEU A 368 -2.20 11.29 33.04
CA LEU A 368 -1.02 10.49 33.38
C LEU A 368 0.14 11.43 33.68
N LEU A 369 0.75 11.29 34.85
CA LEU A 369 1.96 12.04 35.16
C LEU A 369 3.16 11.40 34.44
N ILE A 370 3.78 12.15 33.52
CA ILE A 370 4.96 11.73 32.77
C ILE A 370 6.19 12.37 33.41
N GLU A 371 6.97 11.57 34.16
CA GLU A 371 8.17 12.01 34.90
C GLU A 371 9.47 11.43 34.34
N PHE A 372 9.38 10.37 33.54
CA PHE A 372 10.51 9.62 32.97
C PHE A 372 10.24 9.34 31.50
N SER A 373 11.29 8.96 30.75
CA SER A 373 11.12 8.50 29.38
C SER A 373 10.08 7.38 29.31
N THR A 374 8.99 7.61 28.59
CA THR A 374 7.81 6.75 28.56
C THR A 374 7.28 6.64 27.14
N HIS A 375 7.03 5.42 26.67
CA HIS A 375 6.34 5.18 25.41
C HIS A 375 4.87 4.85 25.70
N VAL A 376 4.00 5.85 25.56
CA VAL A 376 2.56 5.69 25.78
C VAL A 376 1.90 5.29 24.48
N ARG A 377 1.18 4.16 24.46
CA ARG A 377 0.26 3.81 23.37
C ARG A 377 -1.15 3.75 23.92
N ALA A 378 -2.13 4.22 23.16
CA ALA A 378 -3.53 4.21 23.56
C ALA A 378 -4.45 3.91 22.38
N ARG A 379 -5.64 3.38 22.66
CA ARG A 379 -6.75 3.30 21.71
C ARG A 379 -8.10 3.26 22.42
N ALA A 380 -9.15 3.66 21.72
CA ALA A 380 -10.51 3.61 22.23
C ALA A 380 -11.15 2.23 22.02
N PHE A 381 -12.07 1.88 22.92
CA PHE A 381 -12.94 0.71 22.83
C PHE A 381 -14.38 1.17 22.97
N GLY A 382 -15.17 0.90 21.93
CA GLY A 382 -16.58 1.29 21.88
C GLY A 382 -17.49 0.31 22.63
N PRO A 383 -18.70 0.75 23.06
CA PRO A 383 -19.63 -0.04 23.86
C PRO A 383 -20.21 -1.26 23.11
N LEU A 384 -20.13 -1.28 21.78
CA LEU A 384 -20.62 -2.39 20.94
C LEU A 384 -19.49 -3.34 20.51
N GLY A 385 -18.31 -3.22 21.12
CA GLY A 385 -17.13 -4.04 20.77
C GLY A 385 -16.25 -3.43 19.69
N GLN A 386 -16.51 -2.18 19.28
CA GLN A 386 -15.63 -1.45 18.37
C GLN A 386 -14.22 -1.29 18.96
N VAL A 387 -13.21 -1.33 18.10
CA VAL A 387 -11.81 -1.15 18.48
C VAL A 387 -11.20 -0.06 17.59
N GLY A 388 -10.70 1.00 18.22
CA GLY A 388 -10.07 2.13 17.53
C GLY A 388 -8.62 1.83 17.17
N ASP A 389 -8.05 2.74 16.38
CA ASP A 389 -6.65 2.67 15.99
C ASP A 389 -5.72 2.97 17.17
N VAL A 390 -4.52 2.41 17.10
CA VAL A 390 -3.47 2.67 18.09
C VAL A 390 -2.86 4.03 17.79
N VAL A 391 -2.72 4.85 18.82
CA VAL A 391 -1.98 6.13 18.76
C VAL A 391 -0.86 6.09 19.77
N SER A 392 0.34 6.52 19.37
CA SER A 392 1.54 6.51 20.21
C SER A 392 2.10 7.90 20.48
N GLY A 393 2.64 8.06 21.69
CA GLY A 393 3.47 9.19 22.10
C GLY A 393 4.74 8.67 22.76
N ALA A 394 5.89 8.95 22.14
CA ALA A 394 7.20 8.67 22.71
C ALA A 394 7.70 9.93 23.43
N PHE A 395 7.77 9.89 24.76
CA PHE A 395 8.20 11.02 25.57
C PHE A 395 9.57 10.72 26.16
N SER A 396 10.58 11.55 25.88
CA SER A 396 11.96 11.33 26.31
C SER A 396 12.38 12.38 27.34
N GLN A 397 12.68 11.94 28.56
CA GLN A 397 13.11 12.84 29.63
C GLN A 397 14.56 13.28 29.42
N THR A 398 14.84 14.55 29.66
CA THR A 398 16.18 15.13 29.51
C THR A 398 16.67 15.78 30.81
N SER A 399 17.98 15.82 31.01
CA SER A 399 18.58 16.68 32.05
C SER A 399 18.45 18.15 31.70
N THR A 400 18.46 19.04 32.69
CA THR A 400 18.36 20.50 32.46
C THR A 400 19.48 21.03 31.55
N GLU A 401 20.67 20.43 31.60
CA GLU A 401 21.82 20.84 30.77
C GLU A 401 21.54 20.60 29.28
N ILE A 402 21.15 19.37 28.91
CA ILE A 402 20.88 19.04 27.49
C ILE A 402 19.53 19.59 27.04
N GLY A 403 18.53 19.71 27.92
CA GLY A 403 17.26 20.36 27.62
C GLY A 403 17.40 21.84 27.24
N GLY A 404 18.44 22.51 27.74
CA GLY A 404 18.82 23.87 27.33
C GLY A 404 19.62 23.97 26.02
N PHE A 405 19.90 22.84 25.35
CA PHE A 405 20.65 22.81 24.11
C PHE A 405 19.92 23.56 23.00
N THR A 406 20.67 24.35 22.23
CA THR A 406 20.18 24.97 21.01
C THR A 406 21.20 24.85 19.89
N SER A 407 20.74 24.77 18.65
CA SER A 407 21.57 24.72 17.45
C SER A 407 21.01 25.62 16.35
N ASP A 408 21.82 26.02 15.39
CA ASP A 408 21.38 26.62 14.13
C ASP A 408 21.09 25.54 13.06
N LEU A 409 21.38 24.28 13.39
CA LEU A 409 20.98 23.11 12.63
C LEU A 409 19.71 22.47 13.22
N PRO A 410 18.90 21.77 12.41
CA PRO A 410 17.89 20.86 12.92
C PRO A 410 18.50 19.83 13.87
N VAL A 411 17.71 19.34 14.82
CA VAL A 411 18.12 18.36 15.82
C VAL A 411 17.25 17.12 15.68
N ILE A 412 17.89 15.94 15.62
CA ILE A 412 17.22 14.64 15.63
C ILE A 412 17.52 13.95 16.95
N VAL A 413 16.47 13.47 17.61
CA VAL A 413 16.55 12.66 18.83
C VAL A 413 16.06 11.26 18.52
N LEU A 414 16.90 10.27 18.80
CA LEU A 414 16.56 8.85 18.74
C LEU A 414 16.47 8.30 20.16
N GLU A 415 15.33 7.71 20.53
CA GLU A 415 15.10 7.11 21.85
C GLU A 415 14.71 5.64 21.69
N GLY A 416 15.58 4.76 22.17
CA GLY A 416 15.45 3.31 22.08
C GLY A 416 14.92 2.65 23.36
N PHE A 417 14.54 3.40 24.39
CA PHE A 417 13.90 2.91 25.62
C PHE A 417 14.64 1.75 26.31
N GLY A 418 15.97 1.74 26.22
CA GLY A 418 16.82 0.69 26.82
C GLY A 418 17.11 -0.51 25.91
N GLY A 419 16.80 -0.44 24.61
CA GLY A 419 17.11 -1.49 23.63
C GLY A 419 18.60 -1.75 23.41
N GLY A 420 19.46 -0.78 23.74
CA GLY A 420 20.89 -0.85 23.45
C GLY A 420 21.24 -0.20 22.10
N LEU A 421 22.55 -0.09 21.83
CA LEU A 421 23.02 0.42 20.54
C LEU A 421 22.84 -0.69 19.50
N PRO A 422 22.19 -0.43 18.35
CA PRO A 422 21.75 -1.51 17.49
C PRO A 422 22.90 -2.19 16.76
N GLY A 423 22.65 -3.44 16.36
CA GLY A 423 23.51 -4.23 15.51
C GLY A 423 23.37 -3.88 14.01
N ALA A 424 23.50 -4.90 13.17
CA ALA A 424 23.22 -4.82 11.73
C ALA A 424 21.73 -5.02 11.42
N ASP A 425 20.98 -5.58 12.36
CA ASP A 425 19.54 -5.78 12.27
C ASP A 425 18.78 -4.56 12.79
N PHE A 426 17.59 -4.32 12.24
CA PHE A 426 16.70 -3.27 12.71
C PHE A 426 16.24 -3.51 14.15
N GLU A 427 16.37 -2.48 14.98
CA GLU A 427 15.81 -2.43 16.32
C GLU A 427 14.78 -1.30 16.40
N ASP A 428 13.77 -1.46 17.25
CA ASP A 428 12.72 -0.46 17.41
C ASP A 428 13.19 0.73 18.26
N ALA A 429 12.77 1.92 17.87
CA ALA A 429 12.99 3.15 18.61
C ALA A 429 11.97 4.22 18.18
N SER A 430 12.09 5.40 18.78
CA SER A 430 11.35 6.58 18.35
C SER A 430 12.26 7.63 17.73
N PHE A 431 11.71 8.33 16.76
CA PHE A 431 12.33 9.43 16.03
C PHE A 431 11.62 10.74 16.38
N SER A 432 12.37 11.78 16.71
CA SER A 432 11.86 13.15 16.83
C SER A 432 12.76 14.13 16.10
N LEU A 433 12.19 14.95 15.23
CA LEU A 433 12.87 15.99 14.48
C LEU A 433 12.42 17.37 14.94
N TYR A 434 13.40 18.23 15.25
CA TYR A 434 13.20 19.64 15.61
C TYR A 434 13.91 20.50 14.57
N LYS A 435 13.26 21.57 14.10
CA LYS A 435 13.85 22.52 13.15
C LYS A 435 14.20 23.86 13.79
N PRO A 436 15.06 24.66 13.14
CA PRO A 436 15.28 26.03 13.55
C PRO A 436 13.97 26.82 13.52
N ASP A 437 13.67 27.51 14.61
CA ASP A 437 12.56 28.43 14.65
C ASP A 437 12.77 29.56 13.62
N ALA A 438 11.69 29.94 12.92
CA ALA A 438 11.77 30.84 11.78
C ALA A 438 12.15 32.28 12.16
N GLU A 439 11.86 32.70 13.40
CA GLU A 439 12.17 34.05 13.88
C GLU A 439 13.58 34.15 14.47
N THR A 440 13.97 33.15 15.27
CA THR A 440 15.24 33.14 16.00
C THR A 440 16.38 32.49 15.22
N GLY A 441 16.07 31.64 14.24
CA GLY A 441 17.04 30.81 13.52
C GLY A 441 17.70 29.75 14.40
N ARG A 442 17.07 29.38 15.53
CA ARG A 442 17.61 28.41 16.50
C ARG A 442 16.64 27.26 16.72
N THR A 443 17.14 26.04 16.64
CA THR A 443 16.45 24.83 17.09
C THR A 443 16.60 24.73 18.60
N SER A 444 15.52 24.38 19.30
CA SER A 444 15.51 24.16 20.73
C SER A 444 14.74 22.89 21.05
N LEU A 445 15.26 22.11 22.00
CA LEU A 445 14.61 20.90 22.51
C LEU A 445 13.42 21.20 23.43
N SER A 446 13.23 22.45 23.85
CA SER A 446 12.05 22.84 24.63
C SER A 446 10.85 23.27 23.78
N ALA A 447 10.99 23.25 22.46
CA ALA A 447 9.89 23.48 21.52
C ALA A 447 9.24 22.16 21.13
N ASP A 448 8.04 22.19 20.55
CA ASP A 448 7.42 20.99 19.98
C ASP A 448 8.24 20.50 18.77
N PRO A 449 8.40 19.18 18.58
CA PRO A 449 9.02 18.64 17.38
C PRO A 449 8.19 18.95 16.14
N GLU A 450 8.88 19.13 15.00
CA GLU A 450 8.24 19.22 13.69
C GLU A 450 7.64 17.88 13.27
N PHE A 451 8.31 16.78 13.63
CA PHE A 451 7.87 15.44 13.24
C PHE A 451 8.29 14.40 14.26
N THR A 452 7.40 13.45 14.53
CA THR A 452 7.66 12.28 15.36
C THR A 452 7.16 11.01 14.68
N SER A 453 7.89 9.91 14.88
CA SER A 453 7.46 8.59 14.41
C SER A 453 8.04 7.49 15.27
N SER A 454 7.33 6.36 15.33
CA SER A 454 7.99 5.07 15.54
C SER A 454 8.97 4.84 14.40
N MET A 455 10.05 4.11 14.66
CA MET A 455 11.03 3.77 13.65
C MET A 455 11.71 2.44 13.93
N GLY A 456 12.19 1.80 12.87
CA GLY A 456 13.32 0.88 12.93
C GLY A 456 14.63 1.61 12.68
N TYR A 457 15.71 1.21 13.33
CA TYR A 457 17.05 1.69 12.96
C TYR A 457 18.13 0.61 13.19
N HIS A 458 19.19 0.65 12.38
CA HIS A 458 20.35 -0.22 12.55
C HIS A 458 21.66 0.50 12.18
N ARG A 459 22.79 -0.02 12.65
CA ARG A 459 24.10 0.48 12.23
C ARG A 459 24.41 0.05 10.80
N ARG A 460 24.99 0.95 10.02
CA ARG A 460 25.33 0.71 8.60
C ARG A 460 26.77 1.07 8.22
N GLY A 461 27.12 0.62 7.01
CA GLY A 461 28.42 0.84 6.37
C GLY A 461 29.39 -0.30 6.64
N SER A 462 30.27 -0.60 5.68
CA SER A 462 31.20 -1.74 5.78
C SER A 462 32.45 -1.37 6.58
N SER A 463 33.27 -0.45 6.06
CA SER A 463 34.49 0.03 6.72
C SER A 463 34.22 0.93 7.93
N THR A 464 33.01 1.48 8.02
CA THR A 464 32.57 2.42 9.07
C THR A 464 31.67 1.78 10.13
N PHE A 465 31.37 0.48 10.05
CA PHE A 465 30.39 -0.19 10.93
C PHE A 465 30.69 -0.02 12.43
N ASP A 466 31.96 -0.25 12.80
CA ASP A 466 32.45 -0.26 14.18
C ASP A 466 33.08 1.06 14.62
N GLN A 467 32.81 2.14 13.89
CA GLN A 467 33.33 3.45 14.28
C GLN A 467 32.59 3.98 15.53
N VAL A 468 33.31 4.69 16.39
CA VAL A 468 32.78 5.22 17.68
C VAL A 468 31.54 6.08 17.48
N LYS A 469 31.46 6.80 16.35
CA LYS A 469 30.30 7.60 15.95
C LYS A 469 29.56 6.88 14.80
N PRO A 470 28.66 5.94 15.09
CA PRO A 470 28.10 5.05 14.07
C PRO A 470 27.23 5.80 13.05
N ASN A 471 27.19 5.29 11.82
CA ASN A 471 26.16 5.65 10.84
C ASN A 471 24.91 4.82 11.11
N PHE A 472 23.74 5.40 10.86
CA PHE A 472 22.47 4.68 10.99
C PHE A 472 21.71 4.67 9.66
N ARG A 473 21.03 3.56 9.39
CA ARG A 473 19.84 3.54 8.52
C ARG A 473 18.62 3.64 9.43
N ILE A 474 17.65 4.44 9.02
CA ILE A 474 16.39 4.68 9.72
C ILE A 474 15.26 4.33 8.76
N GLU A 475 14.24 3.65 9.30
CA GLU A 475 13.00 3.32 8.63
C GLU A 475 11.87 3.88 9.49
N LEU A 476 11.19 4.92 9.00
CA LEU A 476 10.03 5.49 9.68
C LEU A 476 8.86 4.51 9.58
N ARG A 477 8.21 4.25 10.70
CA ARG A 477 7.12 3.27 10.81
C ARG A 477 5.84 3.89 11.36
N ASP A 478 4.72 3.35 10.90
CA ASP A 478 3.40 3.66 11.44
C ASP A 478 3.10 2.84 12.72
N GLU A 479 1.84 2.88 13.16
CA GLU A 479 1.40 2.25 14.40
C GLU A 479 1.28 0.72 14.28
N SER A 480 1.18 0.20 13.06
CA SER A 480 1.23 -1.23 12.75
C SER A 480 2.66 -1.76 12.58
N GLY A 481 3.64 -0.87 12.46
CA GLY A 481 5.05 -1.20 12.22
C GLY A 481 5.42 -1.23 10.74
N GLU A 482 4.52 -0.81 9.86
CA GLU A 482 4.74 -0.72 8.41
C GLU A 482 5.37 0.62 8.04
N ASP A 483 5.93 0.69 6.83
CA ASP A 483 6.59 1.87 6.28
C ASP A 483 5.70 3.11 6.31
N ARG A 484 6.21 4.19 6.91
CA ARG A 484 5.56 5.50 6.95
C ARG A 484 6.36 6.52 6.15
N ASN A 485 5.91 6.81 4.93
CA ASN A 485 6.50 7.87 4.12
C ASN A 485 6.24 9.25 4.74
N ALA A 486 7.31 10.02 4.99
CA ALA A 486 7.19 11.41 5.46
C ALA A 486 8.27 12.30 4.82
N PRO A 487 7.95 13.55 4.42
CA PRO A 487 8.94 14.49 3.95
C PRO A 487 9.75 15.04 5.13
N LEU A 488 11.07 15.03 5.04
CA LEU A 488 11.95 15.56 6.08
C LEU A 488 12.77 16.73 5.56
N LEU A 489 12.67 17.89 6.23
CA LEU A 489 13.52 19.07 5.97
C LEU A 489 13.50 19.54 4.50
N GLY A 490 12.33 19.45 3.86
CA GLY A 490 12.10 19.83 2.47
C GLY A 490 12.57 18.81 1.43
N MET A 491 12.94 17.59 1.84
CA MET A 491 13.16 16.46 0.94
C MET A 491 11.84 15.68 0.74
N PRO A 492 11.60 15.08 -0.45
CA PRO A 492 10.42 14.28 -0.75
C PRO A 492 10.15 13.16 0.26
N ALA A 493 8.88 12.78 0.35
CA ALA A 493 8.40 11.85 1.35
C ALA A 493 9.02 10.45 1.17
N ASN A 494 9.45 9.87 2.29
CA ASN A 494 9.99 8.51 2.30
C ASN A 494 10.02 7.90 3.71
N SER A 495 10.03 6.57 3.79
CA SER A 495 10.26 5.80 5.01
C SER A 495 11.75 5.62 5.31
N ASP A 496 12.59 5.43 4.27
CA ASP A 496 14.02 5.15 4.39
C ASP A 496 14.89 6.41 4.40
N TRP A 497 15.66 6.55 5.47
CA TRP A 497 16.62 7.64 5.66
C TRP A 497 17.97 7.14 6.19
N ILE A 498 19.01 7.94 5.98
CA ILE A 498 20.36 7.64 6.44
C ILE A 498 20.85 8.80 7.32
N LEU A 499 21.35 8.46 8.51
CA LEU A 499 22.18 9.36 9.29
C LEU A 499 23.64 9.01 9.06
N TYR A 500 24.26 9.71 8.10
CA TYR A 500 25.69 9.62 7.86
C TYR A 500 26.45 10.38 8.95
N ALA A 501 27.45 9.72 9.52
CA ALA A 501 28.31 10.20 10.56
C ALA A 501 29.72 10.49 10.00
N PRO A 502 29.99 11.71 9.52
CA PRO A 502 31.35 12.08 9.17
C PRO A 502 32.25 11.93 10.39
N HIS A 503 33.33 11.17 10.23
CA HIS A 503 34.26 10.88 11.31
C HIS A 503 35.71 10.95 10.83
N HIS A 504 36.38 9.80 10.74
CA HIS A 504 37.81 9.74 10.48
C HIS A 504 38.14 9.76 8.98
N LEU A 505 37.22 9.25 8.16
CA LEU A 505 37.31 9.26 6.70
C LEU A 505 36.90 10.59 6.08
N ASP A 506 35.92 11.30 6.65
CA ASP A 506 35.60 12.68 6.26
C ASP A 506 35.74 13.64 7.44
N LYS A 507 36.96 14.13 7.67
CA LYS A 507 37.23 15.16 8.69
C LYS A 507 36.71 16.56 8.32
N ALA A 508 36.40 16.78 7.04
CA ALA A 508 35.84 18.06 6.60
C ALA A 508 34.33 18.08 6.78
N MET A 509 33.70 16.91 6.93
CA MET A 509 32.28 16.68 7.14
C MET A 509 31.37 17.00 5.96
N ILE A 510 31.95 17.55 4.88
CA ILE A 510 31.21 18.13 3.76
C ILE A 510 31.41 17.41 2.44
N ARG A 511 32.27 16.39 2.35
CA ARG A 511 32.74 15.88 1.05
C ARG A 511 31.63 15.21 0.25
N ASN A 512 30.84 14.34 0.89
CA ASN A 512 29.65 13.75 0.26
C ASN A 512 28.67 14.84 -0.17
N GLY A 513 28.28 15.73 0.75
CA GLY A 513 27.30 16.77 0.46
C GLY A 513 27.71 17.69 -0.69
N VAL A 514 28.97 18.12 -0.76
CA VAL A 514 29.49 18.96 -1.84
C VAL A 514 29.45 18.24 -3.19
N MET A 515 29.84 16.97 -3.24
CA MET A 515 29.88 16.24 -4.51
C MET A 515 28.48 15.86 -5.00
N TYR A 516 27.56 15.58 -4.08
CA TYR A 516 26.15 15.34 -4.42
C TYR A 516 25.48 16.62 -4.94
N ASP A 517 25.68 17.76 -4.26
CA ASP A 517 25.18 19.08 -4.72
C ASP A 517 25.75 19.49 -6.09
N LEU A 518 27.04 19.22 -6.35
CA LEU A 518 27.62 19.46 -7.67
C LEU A 518 26.98 18.59 -8.77
N SER A 519 26.70 17.32 -8.47
CA SER A 519 25.98 16.44 -9.41
C SER A 519 24.57 16.94 -9.71
N GLU A 520 23.84 17.41 -8.68
CA GLU A 520 22.51 18.01 -8.85
C GLU A 520 22.58 19.26 -9.74
N GLN A 521 23.57 20.12 -9.53
CA GLN A 521 23.79 21.31 -10.36
C GLN A 521 24.19 20.98 -11.81
N MET A 522 24.72 19.78 -12.06
CA MET A 522 24.98 19.25 -13.41
C MET A 522 23.73 18.66 -14.07
N GLY A 523 22.59 18.63 -13.37
CA GLY A 523 21.31 18.14 -13.90
C GLY A 523 21.04 16.66 -13.62
N HIS A 524 21.86 16.01 -12.79
CA HIS A 524 21.70 14.60 -12.42
C HIS A 524 21.18 14.48 -11.00
N TYR A 525 20.16 13.65 -10.78
CA TYR A 525 19.75 13.33 -9.41
C TYR A 525 20.96 12.81 -8.61
N ALA A 526 21.11 13.36 -7.40
CA ALA A 526 22.01 12.89 -6.39
C ALA A 526 21.32 13.01 -5.03
N ILE A 527 21.78 12.21 -4.07
CA ILE A 527 21.20 12.18 -2.73
C ILE A 527 21.23 13.57 -2.12
N ARG A 528 20.05 14.11 -1.81
CA ARG A 528 19.94 15.37 -1.09
C ARG A 528 20.39 15.17 0.35
N THR A 529 21.00 16.22 0.88
CA THR A 529 21.62 16.18 2.21
C THR A 529 21.18 17.34 3.09
N ARG A 530 21.07 17.11 4.40
CA ARG A 530 20.84 18.14 5.42
C ARG A 530 21.76 17.89 6.61
N TYR A 531 22.49 18.91 7.04
CA TYR A 531 23.27 18.83 8.28
C TYR A 531 22.32 18.91 9.48
N VAL A 532 22.51 18.01 10.43
CA VAL A 532 21.66 17.90 11.63
C VAL A 532 22.54 17.60 12.84
N GLU A 533 22.12 18.05 14.03
CA GLU A 533 22.68 17.55 15.28
C GLU A 533 21.91 16.30 15.71
N VAL A 534 22.61 15.30 16.27
CA VAL A 534 21.96 14.04 16.67
C VAL A 534 22.21 13.71 18.13
N ILE A 535 21.14 13.30 18.81
CA ILE A 535 21.15 12.73 20.16
C ILE A 535 20.63 11.29 20.05
N VAL A 536 21.36 10.33 20.63
CA VAL A 536 20.98 8.91 20.60
C VAL A 536 20.97 8.34 22.00
N ASN A 537 19.78 8.16 22.54
CA ASN A 537 19.54 7.49 23.81
C ASN A 537 19.14 6.04 23.57
N HIS A 538 19.91 5.13 24.14
CA HIS A 538 19.69 3.69 24.00
C HIS A 538 19.77 2.96 25.35
N ASN A 539 20.04 3.69 26.44
CA ASN A 539 20.35 3.11 27.73
C ASN A 539 19.11 3.02 28.66
N GLY A 540 17.99 3.63 28.27
CA GLY A 540 16.71 3.62 29.00
C GLY A 540 16.64 4.56 30.20
N ASN A 541 17.67 5.40 30.42
CA ASN A 541 17.68 6.47 31.43
C ASN A 541 17.43 7.81 30.76
N ASP A 542 17.39 8.88 31.57
CA ASP A 542 17.26 10.25 31.08
C ASP A 542 18.39 10.61 30.10
N ILE A 543 18.05 11.39 29.09
CA ILE A 543 18.99 11.94 28.13
C ILE A 543 19.88 12.97 28.84
N THR A 544 21.20 12.82 28.73
CA THR A 544 22.18 13.77 29.25
C THR A 544 23.11 14.24 28.11
N GLU A 545 24.10 15.08 28.42
CA GLU A 545 25.17 15.41 27.46
C GLU A 545 25.90 14.17 26.94
N GLY A 546 25.88 13.05 27.69
CA GLY A 546 26.49 11.78 27.28
C GLY A 546 25.82 11.13 26.07
N GLU A 547 24.58 11.52 25.75
CA GLU A 547 23.79 10.98 24.63
C GLU A 547 23.95 11.81 23.34
N TYR A 548 24.53 13.01 23.43
CA TYR A 548 24.84 13.84 22.26
C TYR A 548 25.90 13.18 21.37
N ARG A 549 25.69 13.17 20.06
CA ARG A 549 26.60 12.58 19.06
C ARG A 549 27.16 13.61 18.07
N GLY A 550 26.76 14.88 18.20
CA GLY A 550 27.21 15.97 17.35
C GLY A 550 26.61 15.94 15.94
N VAL A 551 27.26 16.62 15.01
CA VAL A 551 26.74 16.84 13.65
C VAL A 551 26.78 15.57 12.79
N TYR A 552 25.64 15.20 12.21
CA TYR A 552 25.46 14.20 11.17
C TYR A 552 24.99 14.88 9.88
N VAL A 553 24.94 14.10 8.81
CA VAL A 553 24.29 14.46 7.57
C VAL A 553 23.11 13.50 7.38
N LEU A 554 21.89 14.04 7.46
CA LEU A 554 20.69 13.33 7.03
C LEU A 554 20.71 13.23 5.51
N MET A 555 20.48 12.02 5.00
CA MET A 555 20.60 11.67 3.60
C MET A 555 19.41 10.80 3.17
N GLU A 556 18.99 10.95 1.92
CA GLU A 556 18.09 10.00 1.24
C GLU A 556 18.79 8.67 0.96
N ASN A 557 18.00 7.63 0.69
CA ASN A 557 18.50 6.37 0.16
C ASN A 557 18.40 6.34 -1.38
N ILE A 558 19.34 5.66 -2.04
CA ILE A 558 19.25 5.39 -3.48
C ILE A 558 18.21 4.30 -3.68
N LYS A 559 17.08 4.63 -4.29
CA LYS A 559 16.03 3.69 -4.67
C LYS A 559 15.18 4.25 -5.81
N ILE A 560 14.45 3.37 -6.48
CA ILE A 560 13.46 3.76 -7.49
C ILE A 560 12.25 4.37 -6.77
N ASP A 561 12.06 5.68 -6.92
CA ASP A 561 10.96 6.41 -6.29
C ASP A 561 10.76 7.78 -6.97
N GLU A 562 9.59 8.37 -6.76
CA GLU A 562 9.29 9.72 -7.23
C GLU A 562 10.25 10.74 -6.60
N GLY A 563 10.82 11.63 -7.42
CA GLY A 563 11.80 12.62 -6.98
C GLY A 563 13.15 12.02 -6.57
N ARG A 564 13.42 10.74 -6.81
CA ARG A 564 14.72 10.07 -6.62
C ARG A 564 15.27 9.53 -7.95
N VAL A 565 15.47 8.20 -8.07
CA VAL A 565 15.80 7.57 -9.37
C VAL A 565 14.48 7.30 -10.09
N GLU A 566 14.09 8.21 -10.97
CA GLU A 566 12.81 8.16 -11.68
C GLU A 566 12.88 7.21 -12.89
N VAL A 567 12.73 5.92 -12.62
CA VAL A 567 12.53 4.87 -13.63
C VAL A 567 11.32 4.01 -13.26
N ASP A 568 10.66 3.41 -14.24
CA ASP A 568 9.53 2.51 -13.96
C ASP A 568 10.00 1.30 -13.14
N LYS A 569 9.30 0.95 -12.06
CA LYS A 569 9.64 -0.26 -11.28
C LYS A 569 9.43 -1.51 -12.11
N LEU A 570 10.29 -2.51 -11.87
CA LEU A 570 10.18 -3.82 -12.48
C LEU A 570 9.61 -4.82 -11.46
N THR A 571 8.49 -5.46 -11.80
CA THR A 571 7.86 -6.49 -10.97
C THR A 571 8.14 -7.89 -11.52
N PRO A 572 7.92 -8.97 -10.75
CA PRO A 572 8.07 -10.33 -11.26
C PRO A 572 7.17 -10.67 -12.46
N ALA A 573 6.11 -9.89 -12.72
CA ALA A 573 5.21 -10.08 -13.85
C ALA A 573 5.77 -9.53 -15.18
N ASP A 574 6.62 -8.49 -15.12
CA ASP A 574 7.17 -7.77 -16.26
C ASP A 574 8.27 -8.59 -16.98
N ASN A 575 7.86 -9.54 -17.82
CA ASN A 575 8.78 -10.42 -18.57
C ASN A 575 8.68 -10.26 -20.10
N ALA A 576 7.72 -9.48 -20.58
CA ALA A 576 7.58 -9.21 -22.00
C ALA A 576 8.68 -8.25 -22.49
N GLU A 577 9.00 -8.32 -23.79
CA GLU A 577 10.12 -7.57 -24.38
C GLU A 577 10.03 -6.06 -24.17
N SER A 578 8.83 -5.46 -24.11
CA SER A 578 8.66 -4.02 -23.85
C SER A 578 8.73 -3.64 -22.37
N GLU A 579 8.47 -4.58 -21.46
CA GLU A 579 8.38 -4.32 -20.02
C GLU A 579 9.72 -4.56 -19.33
N ILE A 580 10.43 -5.60 -19.78
CA ILE A 580 11.68 -6.07 -19.20
C ILE A 580 12.87 -5.15 -19.46
N THR A 581 12.72 -4.14 -20.33
CA THR A 581 13.87 -3.37 -20.84
C THR A 581 14.46 -2.37 -19.84
N GLY A 582 13.80 -2.15 -18.71
CA GLY A 582 14.23 -1.21 -17.68
C GLY A 582 13.58 -1.44 -16.32
N GLY A 583 13.82 -0.50 -15.40
CA GLY A 583 13.49 -0.65 -13.99
C GLY A 583 14.61 -1.31 -13.19
N TYR A 584 15.86 -1.03 -13.56
CA TYR A 584 17.04 -1.57 -12.88
C TYR A 584 17.89 -0.44 -12.28
N ILE A 585 18.32 -0.61 -11.03
CA ILE A 585 19.48 0.03 -10.42
C ILE A 585 20.53 -1.07 -10.22
N ILE A 586 21.71 -0.85 -10.79
CA ILE A 586 22.87 -1.74 -10.71
C ILE A 586 24.02 -0.96 -10.11
N LYS A 587 24.85 -1.60 -9.30
CA LYS A 587 26.14 -1.02 -8.87
C LYS A 587 27.31 -1.87 -9.30
N PHE A 588 28.44 -1.23 -9.57
CA PHE A 588 29.74 -1.91 -9.65
C PHE A 588 30.42 -1.83 -8.28
N ASP A 589 30.36 -2.92 -7.52
CA ASP A 589 30.79 -2.94 -6.12
C ASP A 589 31.13 -4.36 -5.64
N ARG A 590 31.50 -4.50 -4.36
CA ARG A 590 31.55 -5.78 -3.66
C ARG A 590 30.12 -6.23 -3.30
N PRO A 591 29.82 -7.53 -3.32
CA PRO A 591 28.53 -8.03 -2.82
C PRO A 591 28.38 -7.77 -1.32
N ASP A 592 27.23 -7.27 -0.91
CA ASP A 592 26.88 -7.05 0.50
C ASP A 592 26.33 -8.34 1.12
N GLN A 593 27.20 -9.34 1.34
CA GLN A 593 26.91 -10.65 1.96
C GLN A 593 26.01 -11.62 1.16
N GLU A 594 25.36 -11.16 0.09
CA GLU A 594 24.55 -11.97 -0.82
C GLU A 594 25.32 -12.26 -2.11
N GLU A 595 25.94 -13.45 -2.19
CA GLU A 595 26.72 -13.86 -3.37
C GLU A 595 25.84 -14.00 -4.63
N ASP A 596 24.54 -14.25 -4.47
CA ASP A 596 23.57 -14.39 -5.57
C ASP A 596 23.14 -13.05 -6.18
N ALA A 597 23.37 -11.93 -5.50
CA ALA A 597 23.11 -10.59 -6.03
C ALA A 597 24.04 -10.18 -7.20
N ILE A 598 25.04 -11.00 -7.52
CA ILE A 598 26.07 -10.73 -8.53
C ILE A 598 25.70 -11.34 -9.88
N PHE A 599 26.00 -10.62 -10.97
CA PHE A 599 26.10 -11.21 -12.30
C PHE A 599 27.45 -10.92 -12.99
N HIS A 600 27.76 -11.72 -14.00
CA HIS A 600 29.00 -11.62 -14.78
C HIS A 600 28.70 -11.63 -16.28
N THR A 601 29.49 -10.86 -17.02
CA THR A 601 29.63 -10.98 -18.47
C THR A 601 30.75 -11.98 -18.80
N SER A 602 30.86 -12.37 -20.08
CA SER A 602 31.90 -13.26 -20.58
C SER A 602 33.31 -12.69 -20.44
N ARG A 603 33.45 -11.36 -20.32
CA ARG A 603 34.72 -10.66 -20.13
C ARG A 603 35.20 -10.68 -18.69
N GLY A 604 34.28 -10.88 -17.73
CA GLY A 604 34.58 -10.84 -16.30
C GLY A 604 35.04 -9.45 -15.83
N THR A 605 35.55 -9.37 -14.60
CA THR A 605 36.02 -8.11 -14.02
C THR A 605 37.55 -8.09 -13.87
N PRO A 606 38.25 -7.01 -14.26
CA PRO A 606 39.73 -6.97 -14.29
C PRO A 606 40.38 -7.21 -12.92
N MET A 607 39.72 -6.77 -11.84
CA MET A 607 40.28 -6.73 -10.48
C MET A 607 39.78 -7.87 -9.57
N GLY A 608 38.96 -8.80 -10.09
CA GLY A 608 38.49 -10.01 -9.41
C GLY A 608 37.58 -9.84 -8.18
N THR A 609 37.45 -8.65 -7.59
CA THR A 609 36.66 -8.39 -6.36
C THR A 609 35.50 -7.39 -6.53
N PRO A 610 35.52 -6.42 -7.45
CA PRO A 610 34.29 -5.70 -7.81
C PRO A 610 33.51 -6.45 -8.89
N HIS A 611 32.18 -6.41 -8.78
CA HIS A 611 31.23 -7.10 -9.63
C HIS A 611 30.02 -6.20 -9.95
N PHE A 612 29.25 -6.56 -10.98
CA PHE A 612 27.93 -5.98 -11.15
C PHE A 612 26.97 -6.61 -10.14
N VAL A 613 26.30 -5.76 -9.36
CA VAL A 613 25.41 -6.15 -8.26
C VAL A 613 24.03 -5.56 -8.51
N HIS A 614 22.99 -6.38 -8.38
CA HIS A 614 21.60 -5.94 -8.40
C HIS A 614 21.30 -5.12 -7.13
N VAL A 615 20.79 -3.91 -7.29
CA VAL A 615 20.37 -3.04 -6.18
C VAL A 615 18.85 -2.96 -6.12
N ASP A 616 18.20 -2.72 -7.26
CA ASP A 616 16.74 -2.65 -7.39
C ASP A 616 16.34 -3.11 -8.81
N PRO A 617 15.43 -4.08 -8.97
CA PRO A 617 14.94 -4.98 -7.93
C PRO A 617 16.07 -5.81 -7.31
N GLU A 618 15.87 -6.29 -6.08
CA GLU A 618 16.79 -7.22 -5.44
C GLU A 618 16.78 -8.56 -6.19
N ARG A 619 17.89 -9.31 -6.13
CA ARG A 619 17.98 -10.57 -6.89
C ARG A 619 16.85 -11.53 -6.55
N ALA A 620 16.45 -11.62 -5.29
CA ALA A 620 15.39 -12.52 -4.84
C ALA A 620 14.03 -12.25 -5.51
N GLU A 621 13.81 -11.02 -5.98
CA GLU A 621 12.56 -10.56 -6.59
C GLU A 621 12.57 -10.73 -8.13
N MET A 622 13.74 -11.03 -8.71
CA MET A 622 13.92 -11.09 -10.16
C MET A 622 13.63 -12.48 -10.74
N THR A 623 12.93 -12.50 -11.87
CA THR A 623 12.82 -13.71 -12.69
C THR A 623 14.14 -14.04 -13.40
N GLN A 624 14.25 -15.28 -13.90
CA GLN A 624 15.40 -15.67 -14.71
C GLN A 624 15.49 -14.88 -16.01
N ALA A 625 14.34 -14.56 -16.63
CA ALA A 625 14.29 -13.76 -17.86
C ALA A 625 14.83 -12.35 -17.63
N GLN A 626 14.47 -11.72 -16.51
CA GLN A 626 14.93 -10.37 -16.14
C GLN A 626 16.44 -10.36 -15.87
N THR A 627 16.93 -11.38 -15.16
CA THR A 627 18.36 -11.57 -14.89
C THR A 627 19.14 -11.78 -16.20
N ASP A 628 18.62 -12.62 -17.10
CA ASP A 628 19.26 -12.90 -18.38
C ASP A 628 19.26 -11.68 -19.31
N TYR A 629 18.19 -10.88 -19.30
CA TYR A 629 18.08 -9.64 -20.07
C TYR A 629 19.17 -8.65 -19.66
N ILE A 630 19.22 -8.25 -18.39
CA ILE A 630 20.16 -7.20 -17.97
C ILE A 630 21.62 -7.67 -18.09
N ARG A 631 21.91 -8.96 -17.81
CA ARG A 631 23.23 -9.53 -18.10
C ARG A 631 23.55 -9.46 -19.60
N GLY A 632 22.60 -9.81 -20.46
CA GLY A 632 22.75 -9.73 -21.92
C GLY A 632 22.98 -8.31 -22.41
N TYR A 633 22.28 -7.33 -21.84
CA TYR A 633 22.48 -5.91 -22.14
C TYR A 633 23.92 -5.46 -21.85
N PHE A 634 24.47 -5.83 -20.69
CA PHE A 634 25.87 -5.54 -20.36
C PHE A 634 26.85 -6.30 -21.26
N GLU A 635 26.56 -7.55 -21.60
CA GLU A 635 27.37 -8.34 -22.55
C GLU A 635 27.45 -7.65 -23.93
N ASP A 636 26.32 -7.19 -24.46
CA ASP A 636 26.24 -6.50 -25.75
C ASP A 636 26.90 -5.13 -25.70
N PHE A 637 26.68 -4.38 -24.61
CA PHE A 637 27.38 -3.11 -24.35
C PHE A 637 28.88 -3.28 -24.37
N GLU A 638 29.43 -4.24 -23.62
CA GLU A 638 30.87 -4.50 -23.59
C GLU A 638 31.39 -4.96 -24.95
N ASN A 639 30.63 -5.78 -25.69
CA ASN A 639 31.02 -6.21 -27.02
C ASN A 639 31.09 -5.06 -28.03
N ALA A 640 30.17 -4.10 -27.94
CA ALA A 640 30.23 -2.87 -28.73
C ALA A 640 31.37 -1.96 -28.29
N LEU A 641 31.57 -1.78 -26.97
CA LEU A 641 32.62 -0.92 -26.40
C LEU A 641 34.04 -1.41 -26.77
N TYR A 642 34.27 -2.72 -26.76
CA TYR A 642 35.57 -3.31 -27.10
C TYR A 642 35.64 -3.80 -28.56
N GLY A 643 34.63 -3.48 -29.37
CA GLY A 643 34.54 -3.84 -30.79
C GLY A 643 35.34 -2.92 -31.71
N PRO A 644 35.53 -3.29 -32.99
CA PRO A 644 36.25 -2.47 -33.96
C PRO A 644 35.55 -1.14 -34.27
N ASP A 645 34.21 -1.10 -34.14
CA ASP A 645 33.36 0.04 -34.47
C ASP A 645 32.87 0.79 -33.21
N TRP A 646 33.60 0.69 -32.10
CA TRP A 646 33.16 1.20 -30.79
C TRP A 646 32.76 2.69 -30.76
N LYS A 647 33.29 3.52 -31.68
CA LYS A 647 32.92 4.95 -31.80
C LYS A 647 31.70 5.22 -32.68
N ASP A 648 31.16 4.21 -33.35
CA ASP A 648 29.99 4.38 -34.20
C ASP A 648 28.77 4.72 -33.34
N PRO A 649 27.98 5.75 -33.69
CA PRO A 649 26.84 6.17 -32.86
C PRO A 649 25.68 5.17 -32.86
N SER A 650 25.59 4.28 -33.86
CA SER A 650 24.55 3.26 -34.00
C SER A 650 25.04 1.86 -33.60
N GLU A 651 26.31 1.55 -33.84
CA GLU A 651 26.87 0.21 -33.66
C GLU A 651 27.89 0.13 -32.50
N GLY A 652 28.32 1.28 -31.97
CA GLY A 652 29.27 1.40 -30.88
C GLY A 652 28.62 1.54 -29.50
N TYR A 653 29.40 1.93 -28.49
CA TYR A 653 28.93 1.99 -27.10
C TYR A 653 27.77 2.97 -26.88
N ALA A 654 27.68 4.01 -27.71
CA ALA A 654 26.71 5.09 -27.57
C ALA A 654 25.26 4.65 -27.80
N GLN A 655 25.02 3.47 -28.36
CA GLN A 655 23.67 2.90 -28.48
C GLN A 655 23.16 2.36 -27.11
N PHE A 656 24.07 1.90 -26.24
CA PHE A 656 23.74 1.27 -24.96
C PHE A 656 23.91 2.20 -23.76
N LEU A 657 24.78 3.20 -23.88
CA LEU A 657 25.18 4.07 -22.79
C LEU A 657 24.70 5.50 -23.04
N ASP A 658 24.09 6.11 -22.03
CA ASP A 658 23.95 7.55 -21.98
C ASP A 658 25.33 8.17 -21.71
N VAL A 659 25.90 8.71 -22.79
CA VAL A 659 27.26 9.23 -22.82
C VAL A 659 27.39 10.50 -21.98
N GLU A 660 26.34 11.30 -21.84
CA GLU A 660 26.39 12.55 -21.09
C GLU A 660 26.47 12.28 -19.59
N SER A 661 25.56 11.45 -19.05
CA SER A 661 25.62 11.05 -17.64
C SER A 661 26.93 10.32 -17.30
N ALA A 662 27.45 9.47 -18.20
CA ALA A 662 28.74 8.82 -18.00
C ALA A 662 29.92 9.81 -17.94
N ILE A 663 29.97 10.82 -18.83
CA ILE A 663 31.01 11.85 -18.80
C ILE A 663 30.93 12.66 -17.50
N ASP A 664 29.74 13.10 -17.12
CA ASP A 664 29.53 13.95 -15.95
C ASP A 664 29.88 13.23 -14.65
N HIS A 665 29.42 11.98 -14.51
CA HIS A 665 29.77 11.11 -13.39
C HIS A 665 31.29 10.93 -13.28
N HIS A 666 31.95 10.68 -14.41
CA HIS A 666 33.39 10.45 -14.45
C HIS A 666 34.20 11.73 -14.13
N LEU A 667 33.73 12.89 -14.60
CA LEU A 667 34.32 14.19 -14.29
C LEU A 667 34.29 14.48 -12.79
N LEU A 668 33.18 14.20 -12.10
CA LEU A 668 33.07 14.40 -10.65
C LEU A 668 34.06 13.54 -9.87
N ARG A 669 34.14 12.25 -10.19
CA ARG A 669 35.09 11.29 -9.57
C ARG A 669 36.56 11.71 -9.76
N ILE A 670 36.93 12.13 -10.97
CA ILE A 670 38.28 12.63 -11.26
C ILE A 670 38.55 13.94 -10.53
N PHE A 671 37.61 14.88 -10.61
CA PHE A 671 37.74 16.20 -10.01
C PHE A 671 37.93 16.11 -8.48
N SER A 672 37.16 15.24 -7.83
CA SER A 672 37.27 15.01 -6.41
C SER A 672 38.53 14.22 -6.04
N GLY A 673 39.11 13.45 -6.96
CA GLY A 673 40.19 12.51 -6.67
C GLY A 673 39.75 11.45 -5.65
N GLU A 674 38.54 10.91 -5.83
CA GLU A 674 38.01 9.82 -5.01
C GLU A 674 38.89 8.57 -5.21
N VAL A 675 39.17 7.84 -4.13
CA VAL A 675 40.20 6.78 -4.12
C VAL A 675 39.72 5.46 -4.68
N ASP A 676 38.42 5.21 -4.63
CA ASP A 676 37.78 4.01 -5.15
C ASP A 676 37.13 4.26 -6.53
N MET A 677 37.42 5.43 -7.14
CA MET A 677 36.89 5.84 -8.45
C MET A 677 37.13 4.76 -9.51
N MET A 678 36.10 4.48 -10.32
CA MET A 678 36.10 3.48 -11.38
C MET A 678 36.27 2.02 -10.92
N VAL A 679 36.24 1.76 -9.61
CA VAL A 679 36.47 0.42 -9.05
C VAL A 679 35.34 -0.03 -8.13
N LEU A 680 34.76 0.86 -7.32
CA LEU A 680 33.66 0.57 -6.39
C LEU A 680 32.66 1.72 -6.30
N SER A 681 31.50 1.45 -5.72
CA SER A 681 30.45 2.45 -5.42
C SER A 681 29.90 3.18 -6.65
N GLU A 682 30.01 2.57 -7.83
CA GLU A 682 29.51 3.14 -9.09
C GLU A 682 28.09 2.65 -9.36
N HIS A 683 27.09 3.50 -9.10
CA HIS A 683 25.70 3.21 -9.41
C HIS A 683 25.39 3.54 -10.87
N MET A 684 24.51 2.75 -11.46
CA MET A 684 23.95 2.93 -12.79
C MET A 684 22.47 2.58 -12.73
N HIS A 685 21.66 3.19 -13.59
CA HIS A 685 20.25 2.85 -13.73
C HIS A 685 19.86 2.69 -15.19
N LYS A 686 18.80 1.93 -15.43
CA LYS A 686 18.29 1.62 -16.77
C LYS A 686 16.77 1.82 -16.82
N SER A 687 16.33 2.82 -17.57
CA SER A 687 14.91 3.06 -17.87
C SER A 687 14.41 2.14 -18.98
N ARG A 688 13.08 1.89 -19.02
CA ARG A 688 12.44 1.10 -20.08
C ARG A 688 12.70 1.76 -21.43
N ASP A 689 13.13 0.96 -22.40
CA ASP A 689 13.56 1.37 -23.75
C ASP A 689 14.67 2.44 -23.82
N GLY A 690 15.19 2.89 -22.68
CA GLY A 690 16.26 3.87 -22.57
C GLY A 690 17.65 3.26 -22.67
N LYS A 691 18.67 4.07 -22.33
CA LYS A 691 20.07 3.64 -22.23
C LYS A 691 20.47 3.45 -20.78
N LEU A 692 21.56 2.74 -20.55
CA LEU A 692 22.20 2.68 -19.23
C LEU A 692 22.77 4.06 -18.91
N ALA A 693 22.40 4.63 -17.78
CA ALA A 693 22.89 5.92 -17.32
C ALA A 693 23.72 5.73 -16.05
N PHE A 694 24.80 6.50 -15.91
CA PHE A 694 25.61 6.50 -14.70
C PHE A 694 25.00 7.42 -13.65
N GLY A 695 25.06 6.99 -12.39
CA GLY A 695 24.50 7.70 -11.26
C GLY A 695 23.26 7.01 -10.65
N PRO A 696 22.83 7.47 -9.47
CA PRO A 696 23.34 8.65 -8.75
C PRO A 696 24.76 8.45 -8.18
N VAL A 697 25.50 9.55 -7.99
CA VAL A 697 26.85 9.51 -7.39
C VAL A 697 26.80 9.06 -5.92
N TRP A 698 27.80 8.29 -5.46
CA TRP A 698 27.85 7.74 -4.10
C TRP A 698 29.28 7.63 -3.54
N ASP A 699 29.44 7.83 -2.23
CA ASP A 699 30.67 7.59 -1.45
C ASP A 699 31.90 8.42 -1.88
N PHE A 700 31.89 9.70 -1.50
CA PHE A 700 32.97 10.68 -1.74
C PHE A 700 33.68 11.11 -0.45
N ASP A 701 33.45 10.40 0.67
CA ASP A 701 34.02 10.74 1.97
C ASP A 701 35.55 10.70 1.95
N ARG A 702 36.14 9.82 1.14
CA ARG A 702 37.57 9.63 0.92
C ARG A 702 38.14 10.41 -0.27
N SER A 703 37.59 11.59 -0.56
CA SER A 703 38.03 12.45 -1.67
C SER A 703 38.78 13.72 -1.21
N SER A 704 39.13 14.58 -2.18
CA SER A 704 39.64 15.94 -1.98
C SER A 704 40.91 15.99 -1.12
N GLY A 705 41.85 15.07 -1.37
CA GLY A 705 43.18 15.03 -0.75
C GLY A 705 43.23 14.55 0.70
N HIS A 706 42.19 13.87 1.21
CA HIS A 706 42.15 13.36 2.59
C HIS A 706 42.99 12.10 2.83
N THR A 707 42.96 11.18 1.89
CA THR A 707 43.54 9.85 2.04
C THR A 707 45.03 9.85 1.70
N ALA A 708 45.83 9.22 2.56
CA ALA A 708 47.26 9.04 2.39
C ALA A 708 47.64 8.02 1.30
N TYR A 709 46.73 7.74 0.34
CA TYR A 709 47.11 7.07 -0.89
C TYR A 709 47.92 8.07 -1.72
N GLN A 710 49.21 8.15 -1.42
CA GLN A 710 50.21 8.43 -2.44
C GLN A 710 50.23 7.23 -3.40
N THR A 711 49.18 7.04 -4.19
CA THR A 711 49.40 6.44 -5.49
C THR A 711 50.33 7.41 -6.23
N PRO A 712 51.43 6.94 -6.84
CA PRO A 712 52.34 7.79 -7.63
C PRO A 712 51.69 8.50 -8.82
N LEU A 713 50.37 8.40 -8.99
CA LEU A 713 49.59 8.95 -10.09
C LEU A 713 49.30 10.46 -9.94
N ALA A 714 49.55 11.05 -8.76
CA ALA A 714 49.22 12.46 -8.51
C ALA A 714 50.34 13.47 -8.89
N GLU A 715 51.51 13.04 -9.36
CA GLU A 715 52.55 13.97 -9.83
C GLU A 715 52.56 14.20 -11.35
N SER A 716 51.76 13.42 -12.10
CA SER A 716 51.58 13.65 -13.53
C SER A 716 50.35 12.94 -14.07
N TRP A 717 49.53 13.65 -14.86
CA TRP A 717 48.70 13.07 -15.92
C TRP A 717 49.62 12.44 -16.97
N GLN A 718 50.19 11.28 -16.68
CA GLN A 718 50.94 10.49 -17.65
C GLN A 718 50.09 9.29 -18.04
N PRO A 719 49.74 9.15 -19.32
CA PRO A 719 49.02 7.97 -19.82
C PRO A 719 49.92 6.74 -19.62
N ILE A 720 49.36 5.65 -19.12
CA ILE A 720 50.03 4.35 -19.22
C ILE A 720 49.85 3.90 -20.68
N ASN A 721 50.77 4.35 -21.54
CA ASN A 721 50.82 4.16 -22.99
C ASN A 721 49.76 4.94 -23.79
N ASP A 722 50.04 5.21 -25.07
CA ASP A 722 49.27 6.06 -25.99
C ASP A 722 47.84 5.57 -26.34
N ASP A 723 47.11 4.96 -25.41
CA ASP A 723 45.74 4.48 -25.57
C ASP A 723 44.85 4.92 -24.37
N PRO A 724 43.90 5.84 -24.55
CA PRO A 724 43.06 6.36 -23.46
C PRO A 724 42.02 5.37 -22.90
N PHE A 725 42.02 4.09 -23.30
CA PHE A 725 40.98 3.12 -22.91
C PHE A 725 41.50 1.80 -22.31
N GLN A 726 42.71 1.74 -21.76
CA GLN A 726 43.13 0.57 -20.96
C GLN A 726 43.39 0.94 -19.49
N PHE A 727 42.53 0.42 -18.61
CA PHE A 727 42.71 0.42 -17.15
C PHE A 727 43.25 -0.94 -16.70
N ALA A 728 44.21 -0.93 -15.76
CA ALA A 728 44.92 -2.12 -15.28
C ALA A 728 44.16 -2.86 -14.17
#